data_AF-C3YCJ1-F1
#
_entry.id   AF-C3YCJ1-F1
#
_cell.length_a   1.000
_cell.length_b   1.000
_cell.length_c   1.000
_cell.angle_alpha   90.00
_cell.angle_beta   90.00
_cell.angle_gamma   90.00
#
_symmetry.space_group_name_H-M   'P 1'
#
loop_
_entity.id
_entity.type
_entity.pdbx_description
1 polymer ?
#
loop_
_entity_poly.entity_id
_entity_poly.type
_entity_poly.pdbx_seq_one_letter_code
_entity_poly.pdbx_strand_id
1 'polypeptide(L)'
;MASQKLLSRDPPDIENILALNPRISQHATLKSSKVTKAHKKHWKRNGDKGCNSCGSANLTKNFDDIKHTTLSERGALREAARCLKCADAPCQKSCPTQLDIKTFISSISTKNYYGSAKAIFSDNPLGLTCGMVCPTSDLCVGGCNLFASEEGPINIGGLQQFATETFMAMKIPQIRDPSLPLLDDLPESYQAKVALIGCGPASISCATFLARLGYTDLTIFERDNHIGGLSSSEIPQFRLPYSVVAFEVDQMKDLGVKIVCGKALGGEGGWTLQSLKEAGYEAVFLGIGLPQAKRASMFQGLTVEQGFYTSKDYLPLVSAASKPGMCSCKSQLPQLSGNVIVLGAGDTAFDCATSALRCGARRVFIVFRKGFTTIRAVPEEMELAREEKCEFMPFHSPRKVVLKNGRIAGMEFCRTEQADDGTWHVDEDQVVKLKADYIISAFGSTLSEPQVVSALSPVKLNQWGLPEVDTETMQTSEPWVFCGGDLAGVAQTTVECVNDGKQASWHLHKYLQSLHGLFVPSEPALPKFYTPIDQVDLSVEVCGIRFPNPFGLASAPPTTSAPMIRRAFEVGWGFALTKTFALDKDIVTNVSPRIVKGTTSGYHYGPGQGSFLNIELISEKTAAYWCQTVTELKRDFPDKIVIASIMCSYNKDDWIELAQMAEKAGSDALELNLSCPHGMGERGMGLACGQDPELVRNICRWVRSAIKIPFFAKMTPNITDVTVIAQAAKEGMADGVTATNTVSGLMGLKSNARAWPAVGQEMRTTYGGVSGNAIRPIALRAVSAIARALPGFPILATGGIDSAEAGLQFLHCGASVLQVCSAIQNQDFTVVEDYITGLKAMLYLQSLDDLADWDGQSPPTFRHQKGKPVKVADVIGKHLPSFGPYMAQREEIIAKHHETSEILAEQNMPQPQRPARVPDKPVPSLQDVIGRALSTITSYSQLDNKQQAVALIDEEMCINCGKCYMTCNDSGYQAITFDAETHLPHVTDDCTGCTLCVSVCPIIDCIQMVPRSIPYIPKRGIPLAMEPQAPSRPIPTHDGVRVN
;
A
#
# COMPACT_ATOMS: atom_id res chain seq x y z
N MET A 1 27.29 -52.52 -33.37
CA MET A 1 27.62 -52.14 -31.99
C MET A 1 27.02 -50.77 -31.74
N ALA A 2 25.83 -50.70 -31.15
CA ALA A 2 25.19 -49.42 -30.85
C ALA A 2 26.01 -48.71 -29.77
N SER A 3 26.48 -47.50 -30.07
CA SER A 3 27.11 -46.61 -29.08
C SER A 3 26.23 -46.55 -27.84
N GLN A 4 26.74 -47.06 -26.72
CA GLN A 4 26.04 -47.06 -25.45
C GLN A 4 25.89 -45.59 -25.03
N LYS A 5 24.67 -45.05 -25.10
CA LYS A 5 24.40 -43.66 -24.70
C LYS A 5 24.84 -43.48 -23.23
N LEU A 6 25.71 -42.51 -22.97
CA LEU A 6 26.15 -42.17 -21.63
C LEU A 6 25.00 -41.45 -20.90
N LEU A 7 24.43 -42.10 -19.88
CA LEU A 7 23.29 -41.57 -19.11
C LEU A 7 23.60 -40.24 -18.39
N SER A 8 24.87 -40.03 -18.05
CA SER A 8 25.35 -38.84 -17.34
C SER A 8 25.79 -37.71 -18.28
N ARG A 9 25.45 -37.80 -19.57
CA ARG A 9 25.79 -36.78 -20.56
C ARG A 9 24.52 -36.28 -21.22
N ASP A 10 24.39 -34.96 -21.30
CA ASP A 10 23.30 -34.33 -22.01
C ASP A 10 23.31 -34.74 -23.49
N PRO A 11 22.17 -35.16 -24.06
CA PRO A 11 22.07 -35.36 -25.50
C PRO A 11 22.12 -34.00 -26.23
N PRO A 12 22.41 -33.98 -27.54
CA PRO A 12 22.58 -32.73 -28.30
C PRO A 12 21.42 -31.73 -28.16
N ASP A 13 20.18 -32.20 -28.05
CA ASP A 13 19.01 -31.32 -27.90
C ASP A 13 19.03 -30.57 -26.55
N ILE A 14 19.49 -31.22 -25.49
CA ILE A 14 19.66 -30.58 -24.18
C ILE A 14 20.91 -29.69 -24.18
N GLU A 15 22.02 -30.12 -24.80
CA GLU A 15 23.20 -29.26 -25.00
C GLU A 15 22.81 -27.94 -25.72
N ASN A 16 21.89 -28.00 -26.70
CA ASN A 16 21.34 -26.83 -27.39
C ASN A 16 20.46 -25.96 -26.49
N ILE A 17 19.58 -26.55 -25.69
CA ILE A 17 18.77 -25.81 -24.70
C ILE A 17 19.68 -25.06 -23.74
N LEU A 18 20.77 -25.70 -23.29
CA LEU A 18 21.75 -25.15 -22.35
C LEU A 18 22.74 -24.15 -22.98
N ALA A 19 22.55 -23.73 -24.24
CA ALA A 19 23.50 -22.88 -24.96
C ALA A 19 23.80 -21.57 -24.22
N LEU A 20 22.80 -20.94 -23.59
CA LEU A 20 22.93 -19.69 -22.84
C LEU A 20 23.08 -19.90 -21.32
N ASN A 21 23.19 -21.15 -20.86
CA ASN A 21 23.33 -21.42 -19.43
C ASN A 21 24.65 -20.83 -18.91
N PRO A 22 24.68 -20.16 -17.74
CA PRO A 22 25.91 -19.59 -17.21
C PRO A 22 27.01 -20.64 -17.06
N ARG A 23 28.18 -20.34 -17.60
CA ARG A 23 29.40 -21.15 -17.48
C ARG A 23 30.58 -20.27 -17.14
N ILE A 24 31.52 -20.79 -16.35
CA ILE A 24 32.75 -20.09 -16.03
C ILE A 24 33.63 -20.04 -17.28
N SER A 25 34.00 -18.84 -17.73
CA SER A 25 34.97 -18.66 -18.81
C SER A 25 36.39 -18.89 -18.28
N GLN A 26 37.15 -19.78 -18.91
CA GLN A 26 38.55 -20.03 -18.58
C GLN A 26 39.50 -18.90 -19.04
N HIS A 27 39.03 -18.04 -19.94
CA HIS A 27 39.83 -16.98 -20.56
C HIS A 27 39.09 -15.64 -20.53
N ALA A 28 39.83 -14.55 -20.66
CA ALA A 28 39.24 -13.24 -20.88
C ALA A 28 38.43 -13.21 -22.20
N THR A 29 37.32 -12.48 -22.21
CA THR A 29 36.50 -12.29 -23.41
C THR A 29 37.14 -11.26 -24.33
N LEU A 30 37.28 -11.58 -25.62
CA LEU A 30 37.79 -10.66 -26.64
C LEU A 30 36.65 -10.16 -27.54
N LYS A 31 36.31 -8.88 -27.44
CA LYS A 31 35.35 -8.18 -28.34
C LYS A 31 35.87 -6.78 -28.64
N SER A 32 35.82 -6.36 -29.90
CA SER A 32 36.25 -5.00 -30.28
C SER A 32 35.23 -3.95 -29.84
N SER A 33 35.69 -2.72 -29.56
CA SER A 33 34.80 -1.60 -29.20
C SER A 33 33.74 -1.31 -30.27
N LYS A 34 34.03 -1.57 -31.54
CA LYS A 34 33.07 -1.42 -32.65
C LYS A 34 31.91 -2.40 -32.50
N VAL A 35 32.19 -3.68 -32.23
CA VAL A 35 31.17 -4.71 -31.99
C VAL A 35 30.35 -4.39 -30.75
N THR A 36 31.01 -4.00 -29.65
CA THR A 36 30.31 -3.62 -28.41
C THR A 36 29.37 -2.42 -28.61
N LYS A 37 29.78 -1.40 -29.35
CA LYS A 37 28.92 -0.24 -29.69
C LYS A 37 27.69 -0.65 -30.51
N ALA A 38 27.84 -1.60 -31.44
CA ALA A 38 26.71 -2.13 -32.21
C ALA A 38 25.75 -2.94 -31.30
N HIS A 39 26.28 -3.86 -30.50
CA HIS A 39 25.49 -4.68 -29.57
C HIS A 39 24.76 -3.84 -28.51
N LYS A 40 25.34 -2.71 -28.07
CA LYS A 40 24.71 -1.83 -27.07
C LYS A 40 23.32 -1.35 -27.49
N LYS A 41 23.08 -1.16 -28.80
CA LYS A 41 21.78 -0.72 -29.31
C LYS A 41 20.70 -1.80 -29.16
N HIS A 42 21.09 -3.06 -29.34
CA HIS A 42 20.18 -4.20 -29.21
C HIS A 42 19.61 -4.35 -27.81
N TRP A 43 20.41 -4.10 -26.76
CA TRP A 43 20.01 -4.33 -25.36
C TRP A 43 19.53 -3.07 -24.62
N LYS A 44 19.31 -1.96 -25.35
CA LYS A 44 19.06 -0.65 -24.77
C LYS A 44 17.69 -0.59 -24.05
N ARG A 45 17.67 -0.25 -22.76
CA ARG A 45 16.43 -0.17 -21.94
C ARG A 45 15.96 1.26 -21.65
N ASN A 46 16.90 2.15 -21.36
CA ASN A 46 16.62 3.55 -21.07
C ASN A 46 16.75 4.43 -22.32
N GLY A 47 16.23 5.65 -22.27
CA GLY A 47 16.31 6.62 -23.35
C GLY A 47 17.73 6.75 -23.93
N ASP A 48 17.82 6.88 -25.26
CA ASP A 48 19.10 7.13 -25.92
C ASP A 48 19.47 8.61 -25.80
N LYS A 49 20.67 8.89 -25.28
CA LYS A 49 21.20 10.26 -25.16
C LYS A 49 21.47 10.89 -26.52
N GLY A 50 21.66 10.09 -27.57
CA GLY A 50 21.86 10.57 -28.95
C GLY A 50 20.57 10.82 -29.72
N CYS A 51 19.40 10.54 -29.15
CA CYS A 51 18.10 10.78 -29.80
C CYS A 51 17.63 12.21 -29.51
N ASN A 52 17.60 13.04 -30.56
CA ASN A 52 17.24 14.46 -30.51
C ASN A 52 15.81 14.75 -31.00
N SER A 53 15.04 13.71 -31.33
CA SER A 53 13.61 13.82 -31.61
C SER A 53 12.82 13.29 -30.41
N CYS A 54 11.57 13.74 -30.25
CA CYS A 54 10.60 13.23 -29.27
C CYS A 54 10.30 11.74 -29.52
N GLY A 55 11.23 10.87 -29.14
CA GLY A 55 11.15 9.41 -29.27
C GLY A 55 11.00 8.88 -30.70
N SER A 56 10.98 7.56 -30.80
CA SER A 56 10.63 6.79 -31.99
C SER A 56 9.13 6.79 -32.30
N ALA A 57 8.29 7.39 -31.43
CA ALA A 57 6.84 7.29 -31.51
C ALA A 57 6.15 8.64 -31.30
N ASN A 58 5.17 8.88 -32.18
CA ASN A 58 4.25 10.00 -32.09
C ASN A 58 3.41 9.90 -30.80
N LEU A 59 3.37 10.97 -29.99
CA LEU A 59 2.55 11.04 -28.76
C LEU A 59 1.13 11.57 -29.00
N THR A 60 0.78 11.86 -30.25
CA THR A 60 -0.55 12.32 -30.64
C THR A 60 -1.63 11.39 -30.08
N LYS A 61 -2.62 11.96 -29.38
CA LYS A 61 -3.71 11.25 -28.69
C LYS A 61 -3.31 10.22 -27.61
N ASN A 62 -2.03 10.14 -27.23
CA ASN A 62 -1.60 9.20 -26.20
C ASN A 62 -1.76 9.81 -24.79
N PHE A 63 -2.77 9.34 -24.05
CA PHE A 63 -3.05 9.73 -22.67
C PHE A 63 -2.77 8.61 -21.65
N ASP A 64 -1.90 7.64 -22.00
CA ASP A 64 -1.44 6.62 -21.06
C ASP A 64 -0.69 7.25 -19.89
N ASP A 65 -0.72 6.61 -18.72
CA ASP A 65 -0.08 7.09 -17.51
C ASP A 65 1.44 7.25 -17.69
N ILE A 66 1.96 8.47 -17.54
CA ILE A 66 3.39 8.78 -17.67
C ILE A 66 4.11 8.91 -16.33
N LYS A 67 3.39 8.91 -15.20
CA LYS A 67 4.00 9.09 -13.88
C LYS A 67 5.11 8.08 -13.62
N HIS A 68 6.25 8.53 -13.09
CA HIS A 68 7.35 7.65 -12.69
C HIS A 68 7.10 6.97 -11.34
N THR A 69 6.14 7.48 -10.57
CA THR A 69 5.81 7.04 -9.23
C THR A 69 4.77 5.92 -9.18
N THR A 70 4.03 5.62 -10.24
CA THR A 70 3.03 4.52 -10.27
C THR A 70 3.67 3.17 -9.94
N LEU A 71 3.02 2.39 -9.08
CA LEU A 71 3.52 1.09 -8.60
C LEU A 71 2.55 -0.05 -8.90
N SER A 72 3.11 -1.22 -9.24
CA SER A 72 2.41 -2.52 -9.12
C SER A 72 2.37 -2.93 -7.66
N GLU A 73 1.53 -3.91 -7.29
CA GLU A 73 1.58 -4.56 -5.97
C GLU A 73 3.01 -5.02 -5.62
N ARG A 74 3.70 -5.70 -6.54
CA ARG A 74 5.11 -6.08 -6.38
C ARG A 74 6.02 -4.90 -6.06
N GLY A 75 5.83 -3.76 -6.74
CA GLY A 75 6.59 -2.53 -6.51
C GLY A 75 6.26 -1.91 -5.15
N ALA A 76 4.97 -1.81 -4.83
CA ALA A 76 4.46 -1.24 -3.60
C ALA A 76 4.90 -2.05 -2.36
N LEU A 77 4.79 -3.37 -2.38
CA LEU A 77 5.25 -4.23 -1.29
C LEU A 77 6.75 -4.08 -1.03
N ARG A 78 7.57 -3.98 -2.09
CA ARG A 78 9.03 -3.79 -1.94
C ARG A 78 9.36 -2.42 -1.36
N GLU A 79 8.73 -1.37 -1.85
CA GLU A 79 9.00 -0.01 -1.39
C GLU A 79 8.47 0.22 0.04
N ALA A 80 7.29 -0.34 0.37
CA ALA A 80 6.75 -0.31 1.72
C ALA A 80 7.59 -1.11 2.73
N ALA A 81 8.18 -2.24 2.30
CA ALA A 81 9.13 -3.00 3.11
C ALA A 81 10.44 -2.23 3.35
N ARG A 82 10.87 -1.40 2.39
CA ARG A 82 12.07 -0.54 2.50
C ARG A 82 11.87 0.61 3.49
N CYS A 83 10.65 1.15 3.59
CA CYS A 83 10.33 2.24 4.52
C CYS A 83 10.67 1.87 5.97
N LEU A 84 11.41 2.76 6.64
CA LEU A 84 11.86 2.61 8.03
C LEU A 84 10.74 2.73 9.07
N LYS A 85 9.56 3.24 8.68
CA LYS A 85 8.39 3.41 9.57
C LYS A 85 8.75 4.23 10.82
N CYS A 86 9.40 5.37 10.58
CA CYS A 86 10.00 6.24 11.58
C CYS A 86 8.99 6.70 12.65
N ALA A 87 9.42 6.76 13.91
CA ALA A 87 8.72 7.51 14.94
C ALA A 87 8.79 9.01 14.63
N ASP A 88 7.76 9.78 15.04
CA ASP A 88 7.66 11.23 14.85
C ASP A 88 8.06 11.66 13.41
N ALA A 89 7.49 10.96 12.43
CA ALA A 89 8.04 10.91 11.09
C ALA A 89 8.13 12.30 10.44
N PRO A 90 9.31 12.76 9.98
CA PRO A 90 9.44 14.07 9.35
C PRO A 90 8.64 14.18 8.06
N CYS A 91 8.45 13.08 7.33
CA CYS A 91 7.59 13.06 6.14
C CYS A 91 6.13 13.41 6.45
N GLN A 92 5.61 13.04 7.63
CA GLN A 92 4.26 13.40 8.08
C GLN A 92 4.20 14.89 8.40
N LYS A 93 5.19 15.42 9.12
CA LYS A 93 5.29 16.84 9.46
C LYS A 93 5.35 17.73 8.21
N SER A 94 6.01 17.26 7.15
CA SER A 94 6.10 17.91 5.84
C SER A 94 4.89 17.65 4.94
N CYS A 95 3.88 16.89 5.38
CA CYS A 95 2.64 16.69 4.65
C CYS A 95 1.61 17.74 5.11
N PRO A 96 1.04 18.57 4.21
CA PRO A 96 0.08 19.60 4.60
C PRO A 96 -1.16 19.06 5.33
N THR A 97 -1.63 17.87 4.97
CA THR A 97 -2.78 17.21 5.63
C THR A 97 -2.40 16.36 6.85
N GLN A 98 -1.11 16.31 7.20
CA GLN A 98 -0.56 15.52 8.31
C GLN A 98 -0.86 14.01 8.24
N LEU A 99 -0.93 13.45 7.03
CA LEU A 99 -1.14 12.01 6.83
C LEU A 99 -0.17 11.18 7.70
N ASP A 100 -0.70 10.17 8.41
CA ASP A 100 0.14 9.20 9.11
C ASP A 100 0.80 8.22 8.11
N ILE A 101 1.91 8.70 7.54
CA ILE A 101 2.71 7.98 6.53
C ILE A 101 3.32 6.70 7.11
N LYS A 102 3.69 6.70 8.39
CA LYS A 102 4.19 5.50 9.06
C LYS A 102 3.13 4.41 9.02
N THR A 103 1.91 4.72 9.45
CA THR A 103 0.83 3.75 9.59
C THR A 103 0.35 3.23 8.25
N PHE A 104 0.08 4.11 7.27
CA PHE A 104 -0.44 3.62 5.99
C PHE A 104 0.61 2.81 5.20
N ILE A 105 1.90 3.17 5.27
CA ILE A 105 2.96 2.38 4.61
C ILE A 105 3.20 1.06 5.34
N SER A 106 3.10 1.05 6.67
CA SER A 106 3.13 -0.20 7.45
C SER A 106 2.05 -1.17 6.97
N SER A 107 0.82 -0.66 6.79
CA SER A 107 -0.32 -1.45 6.33
C SER A 107 -0.12 -1.99 4.90
N ILE A 108 0.50 -1.24 3.99
CA ILE A 108 0.87 -1.77 2.66
C ILE A 108 1.85 -2.93 2.80
N SER A 109 2.87 -2.80 3.66
CA SER A 109 3.90 -3.84 3.83
C SER A 109 3.37 -5.16 4.39
N THR A 110 2.21 -5.13 5.03
CA THR A 110 1.50 -6.29 5.60
C THR A 110 0.30 -6.74 4.75
N LYS A 111 0.19 -6.25 3.51
CA LYS A 111 -0.92 -6.50 2.56
C LYS A 111 -2.30 -6.03 3.02
N ASN A 112 -2.36 -5.10 3.97
CA ASN A 112 -3.60 -4.45 4.38
C ASN A 112 -3.82 -3.14 3.61
N TYR A 113 -4.29 -3.27 2.37
CA TYR A 113 -4.52 -2.13 1.49
C TYR A 113 -5.73 -1.29 1.93
N TYR A 114 -6.75 -1.93 2.51
CA TYR A 114 -7.88 -1.24 3.13
C TYR A 114 -7.44 -0.35 4.30
N GLY A 115 -6.71 -0.90 5.28
CA GLY A 115 -6.23 -0.12 6.43
C GLY A 115 -5.33 1.04 6.02
N SER A 116 -4.50 0.82 4.98
CA SER A 116 -3.71 1.90 4.37
C SER A 116 -4.59 3.00 3.78
N ALA A 117 -5.57 2.64 2.93
CA ALA A 117 -6.50 3.60 2.33
C ALA A 117 -7.33 4.33 3.40
N LYS A 118 -7.78 3.61 4.45
CA LYS A 118 -8.51 4.20 5.58
C LYS A 118 -7.68 5.26 6.30
N ALA A 119 -6.41 4.98 6.59
CA ALA A 119 -5.50 5.95 7.21
C ALA A 119 -5.31 7.18 6.31
N ILE A 120 -5.14 6.98 5.00
CA ILE A 120 -5.00 8.08 4.02
C ILE A 120 -6.28 8.94 3.96
N PHE A 121 -7.45 8.32 3.73
CA PHE A 121 -8.71 9.04 3.60
C PHE A 121 -9.22 9.67 4.90
N SER A 122 -8.73 9.21 6.06
CA SER A 122 -9.04 9.83 7.35
C SER A 122 -8.58 11.28 7.41
N ASP A 123 -7.36 11.54 6.93
CA ASP A 123 -6.75 12.86 6.98
C ASP A 123 -6.84 13.64 5.66
N ASN A 124 -6.99 12.94 4.53
CA ASN A 124 -7.07 13.54 3.20
C ASN A 124 -8.20 12.89 2.37
N PRO A 125 -9.38 13.52 2.25
CA PRO A 125 -10.50 13.00 1.47
C PRO A 125 -10.23 12.90 -0.05
N LEU A 126 -9.15 13.51 -0.55
CA LEU A 126 -8.66 13.37 -1.93
C LEU A 126 -7.34 12.57 -1.97
N GLY A 127 -7.28 11.50 -1.18
CA GLY A 127 -6.10 10.67 -1.00
C GLY A 127 -5.54 10.09 -2.29
N LEU A 128 -6.39 9.66 -3.23
CA LEU A 128 -5.93 9.07 -4.48
C LEU A 128 -5.43 10.15 -5.45
N THR A 129 -6.15 11.27 -5.58
CA THR A 129 -5.70 12.42 -6.37
C THR A 129 -4.32 12.90 -5.89
N CYS A 130 -4.17 13.14 -4.58
CA CYS A 130 -2.92 13.60 -4.00
C CYS A 130 -1.77 12.58 -4.16
N GLY A 131 -2.06 11.27 -4.08
CA GLY A 131 -1.05 10.23 -4.34
C GLY A 131 -0.46 10.32 -5.76
N MET A 132 -1.24 10.78 -6.73
CA MET A 132 -0.81 10.92 -8.12
C MET A 132 -0.12 12.26 -8.44
N VAL A 133 -0.54 13.37 -7.83
CA VAL A 133 -0.15 14.72 -8.30
C VAL A 133 0.65 15.55 -7.29
N CYS A 134 0.79 15.10 -6.03
CA CYS A 134 1.54 15.86 -5.04
C CYS A 134 3.00 16.08 -5.51
N PRO A 135 3.52 17.30 -5.40
CA PRO A 135 4.93 17.60 -5.67
C PRO A 135 5.80 17.10 -4.50
N THR A 136 5.89 15.78 -4.33
CA THR A 136 6.34 15.18 -3.06
C THR A 136 7.76 15.58 -2.64
N SER A 137 8.64 15.90 -3.60
CA SER A 137 10.02 16.31 -3.36
C SER A 137 10.13 17.61 -2.56
N ASP A 138 9.15 18.50 -2.67
CA ASP A 138 9.02 19.73 -1.89
C ASP A 138 8.15 19.54 -0.63
N LEU A 139 7.56 18.36 -0.46
CA LEU A 139 6.67 18.01 0.64
C LEU A 139 7.21 16.81 1.46
N CYS A 140 6.42 15.74 1.58
CA CYS A 140 6.70 14.59 2.43
C CYS A 140 7.99 13.84 2.07
N VAL A 141 8.36 13.75 0.79
CA VAL A 141 9.57 13.05 0.34
C VAL A 141 10.83 13.88 0.61
N GLY A 142 10.73 15.22 0.53
CA GLY A 142 11.81 16.14 0.88
C GLY A 142 12.26 16.01 2.34
N GLY A 143 11.34 15.66 3.25
CA GLY A 143 11.63 15.40 4.66
C GLY A 143 11.99 13.94 5.00
N CYS A 144 12.04 13.02 4.04
CA CYS A 144 12.20 11.59 4.34
C CYS A 144 13.61 11.26 4.87
N ASN A 145 13.70 10.56 6.01
CA ASN A 145 14.98 10.14 6.61
C ASN A 145 15.85 9.28 5.67
N LEU A 146 15.24 8.49 4.78
CA LEU A 146 15.98 7.66 3.82
C LEU A 146 16.66 8.48 2.71
N PHE A 147 16.40 9.79 2.61
CA PHE A 147 17.23 10.67 1.79
C PHE A 147 18.71 10.64 2.22
N ALA A 148 19.00 10.28 3.48
CA ALA A 148 20.36 10.11 4.00
C ALA A 148 21.02 8.76 3.62
N SER A 149 20.42 7.97 2.73
CA SER A 149 20.95 6.69 2.22
C SER A 149 21.14 6.72 0.71
N GLU A 150 22.04 5.89 0.17
CA GLU A 150 22.37 5.85 -1.26
C GLU A 150 21.18 5.46 -2.15
N GLU A 151 20.25 4.65 -1.63
CA GLU A 151 19.00 4.28 -2.30
C GLU A 151 17.96 5.42 -2.35
N GLY A 152 18.14 6.48 -1.56
CA GLY A 152 17.30 7.67 -1.57
C GLY A 152 15.96 7.53 -0.83
N PRO A 153 15.14 8.59 -0.84
CA PRO A 153 13.89 8.66 -0.07
C PRO A 153 12.82 7.69 -0.61
N ILE A 154 11.74 7.48 0.16
CA ILE A 154 10.64 6.59 -0.22
C ILE A 154 9.74 7.24 -1.28
N ASN A 155 9.24 6.47 -2.25
CA ASN A 155 8.15 6.88 -3.13
C ASN A 155 6.79 6.87 -2.40
N ILE A 156 6.56 7.90 -1.57
CA ILE A 156 5.37 8.02 -0.73
C ILE A 156 4.10 8.20 -1.58
N GLY A 157 4.15 9.05 -2.61
CA GLY A 157 3.01 9.29 -3.51
C GLY A 157 2.54 8.02 -4.22
N GLY A 158 3.48 7.23 -4.78
CA GLY A 158 3.15 5.98 -5.45
C GLY A 158 2.57 4.90 -4.52
N LEU A 159 3.01 4.86 -3.27
CA LEU A 159 2.43 3.97 -2.24
C LEU A 159 1.01 4.39 -1.86
N GLN A 160 0.80 5.69 -1.68
CA GLN A 160 -0.52 6.27 -1.42
C GLN A 160 -1.48 6.00 -2.59
N GLN A 161 -1.04 6.20 -3.83
CA GLN A 161 -1.79 5.88 -5.04
C GLN A 161 -2.17 4.39 -5.06
N PHE A 162 -1.22 3.48 -4.91
CA PHE A 162 -1.48 2.04 -4.99
C PHE A 162 -2.55 1.56 -3.98
N ALA A 163 -2.44 1.97 -2.72
CA ALA A 163 -3.41 1.57 -1.69
C ALA A 163 -4.82 2.09 -1.99
N THR A 164 -4.93 3.34 -2.43
CA THR A 164 -6.22 3.99 -2.69
C THR A 164 -6.83 3.56 -4.03
N GLU A 165 -6.04 3.20 -5.05
CA GLU A 165 -6.53 2.52 -6.27
C GLU A 165 -7.09 1.14 -5.93
N THR A 166 -6.42 0.39 -5.04
CA THR A 166 -6.89 -0.93 -4.61
C THR A 166 -8.22 -0.80 -3.85
N PHE A 167 -8.36 0.20 -2.98
CA PHE A 167 -9.62 0.49 -2.31
C PHE A 167 -10.74 0.92 -3.27
N MET A 168 -10.44 1.76 -4.27
CA MET A 168 -11.38 2.09 -5.35
C MET A 168 -11.86 0.82 -6.07
N ALA A 169 -10.97 -0.13 -6.34
CA ALA A 169 -11.32 -1.42 -6.96
C ALA A 169 -12.17 -2.34 -6.06
N MET A 170 -12.11 -2.18 -4.73
CA MET A 170 -13.03 -2.85 -3.79
C MET A 170 -14.48 -2.35 -3.93
N LYS A 171 -14.69 -1.12 -4.43
CA LYS A 171 -16.01 -0.47 -4.62
C LYS A 171 -16.86 -0.41 -3.34
N ILE A 172 -16.25 0.00 -2.23
CA ILE A 172 -16.90 0.09 -0.91
C ILE A 172 -17.30 1.55 -0.63
N PRO A 173 -18.48 1.83 -0.06
CA PRO A 173 -18.91 3.18 0.23
C PRO A 173 -18.29 3.73 1.53
N GLN A 174 -18.23 5.06 1.64
CA GLN A 174 -17.95 5.72 2.91
C GLN A 174 -19.21 5.72 3.77
N ILE A 175 -19.05 5.60 5.09
CA ILE A 175 -20.13 5.80 6.07
C ILE A 175 -19.67 6.79 7.14
N ARG A 176 -20.63 7.33 7.90
CA ARG A 176 -20.31 8.09 9.11
C ARG A 176 -19.77 7.16 10.20
N ASP A 177 -18.89 7.69 11.05
CA ASP A 177 -18.34 6.96 12.21
C ASP A 177 -19.48 6.30 13.02
N PRO A 178 -19.53 4.96 13.08
CA PRO A 178 -20.61 4.25 13.77
C PRO A 178 -20.65 4.48 15.28
N SER A 179 -19.59 5.04 15.88
CA SER A 179 -19.52 5.34 17.31
C SER A 179 -20.16 6.67 17.70
N LEU A 180 -20.45 7.53 16.71
CA LEU A 180 -21.10 8.83 16.94
C LEU A 180 -22.64 8.67 17.07
N PRO A 181 -23.34 9.58 17.76
CA PRO A 181 -24.80 9.56 17.86
C PRO A 181 -25.48 9.52 16.49
N LEU A 182 -26.66 8.89 16.41
CA LEU A 182 -27.44 8.87 15.17
C LEU A 182 -27.77 10.30 14.73
N LEU A 183 -27.90 10.51 13.41
CA LEU A 183 -28.18 11.85 12.87
C LEU A 183 -29.47 12.45 13.44
N ASP A 184 -30.49 11.63 13.66
CA ASP A 184 -31.78 12.04 14.24
C ASP A 184 -31.67 12.44 15.72
N ASP A 185 -30.61 12.02 16.40
CA ASP A 185 -30.35 12.35 17.81
C ASP A 185 -29.47 13.60 17.97
N LEU A 186 -28.95 14.16 16.87
CA LEU A 186 -28.10 15.35 16.92
C LEU A 186 -28.94 16.63 17.12
N PRO A 187 -28.38 17.66 17.79
CA PRO A 187 -29.03 18.96 17.91
C PRO A 187 -29.40 19.58 16.55
N GLU A 188 -30.42 20.45 16.55
CA GLU A 188 -30.88 21.18 15.36
C GLU A 188 -29.76 21.96 14.64
N SER A 189 -28.70 22.34 15.38
CA SER A 189 -27.50 22.98 14.80
C SER A 189 -26.83 22.17 13.68
N TYR A 190 -26.99 20.84 13.66
CA TYR A 190 -26.46 19.97 12.60
C TYR A 190 -27.35 19.93 11.33
N GLN A 191 -28.53 20.55 11.39
CA GLN A 191 -29.41 20.76 10.24
C GLN A 191 -29.19 22.15 9.59
N ALA A 192 -28.24 22.93 10.11
CA ALA A 192 -27.89 24.23 9.58
C ALA A 192 -27.53 24.14 8.09
N LYS A 193 -28.05 25.09 7.31
CA LYS A 193 -27.82 25.16 5.87
C LYS A 193 -26.43 25.72 5.57
N VAL A 194 -25.58 24.91 4.94
CA VAL A 194 -24.22 25.32 4.54
C VAL A 194 -24.05 25.27 3.03
N ALA A 195 -23.66 26.40 2.45
CA ALA A 195 -23.32 26.49 1.03
C ALA A 195 -21.81 26.45 0.84
N LEU A 196 -21.33 25.64 -0.09
CA LEU A 196 -19.95 25.66 -0.52
C LEU A 196 -19.90 26.06 -2.00
N ILE A 197 -19.05 27.01 -2.36
CA ILE A 197 -19.04 27.60 -3.70
C ILE A 197 -17.79 27.11 -4.43
N GLY A 198 -17.98 26.43 -5.56
CA GLY A 198 -16.97 25.72 -6.33
C GLY A 198 -16.78 24.27 -5.84
N CYS A 199 -16.83 23.30 -6.75
CA CYS A 199 -16.62 21.88 -6.48
C CYS A 199 -15.16 21.45 -6.74
N GLY A 200 -14.22 22.25 -6.24
CA GLY A 200 -12.79 21.93 -6.24
C GLY A 200 -12.32 21.20 -4.97
N PRO A 201 -11.03 20.85 -4.88
CA PRO A 201 -10.44 20.13 -3.74
C PRO A 201 -10.77 20.71 -2.36
N ALA A 202 -10.76 22.04 -2.21
CA ALA A 202 -11.01 22.71 -0.94
C ALA A 202 -12.46 22.49 -0.44
N SER A 203 -13.45 22.69 -1.31
CA SER A 203 -14.86 22.48 -0.95
C SER A 203 -15.20 21.02 -0.77
N ILE A 204 -14.65 20.12 -1.58
CA ILE A 204 -14.84 18.67 -1.40
C ILE A 204 -14.33 18.25 -0.01
N SER A 205 -13.15 18.75 0.39
CA SER A 205 -12.61 18.49 1.72
C SER A 205 -13.48 19.06 2.83
N CYS A 206 -13.82 20.34 2.76
CA CYS A 206 -14.64 21.03 3.77
C CYS A 206 -16.01 20.32 3.95
N ALA A 207 -16.71 20.03 2.85
CA ALA A 207 -17.98 19.33 2.89
C ALA A 207 -17.85 17.92 3.47
N THR A 208 -16.78 17.18 3.11
CA THR A 208 -16.55 15.82 3.64
C THR A 208 -16.40 15.84 5.16
N PHE A 209 -15.57 16.74 5.71
CA PHE A 209 -15.36 16.81 7.16
C PHE A 209 -16.58 17.33 7.92
N LEU A 210 -17.34 18.28 7.36
CA LEU A 210 -18.64 18.69 7.93
C LEU A 210 -19.64 17.52 7.92
N ALA A 211 -19.73 16.77 6.84
CA ALA A 211 -20.62 15.62 6.76
C ALA A 211 -20.23 14.53 7.78
N ARG A 212 -18.93 14.30 7.98
CA ARG A 212 -18.42 13.39 9.02
C ARG A 212 -18.81 13.84 10.44
N LEU A 213 -18.73 15.13 10.74
CA LEU A 213 -19.19 15.69 12.02
C LEU A 213 -20.71 15.44 12.23
N GLY A 214 -21.49 15.45 11.15
CA GLY A 214 -22.91 15.09 11.15
C GLY A 214 -23.83 16.13 10.52
N TYR A 215 -23.28 17.14 9.83
CA TYR A 215 -24.10 18.15 9.16
C TYR A 215 -24.86 17.54 7.97
N THR A 216 -26.17 17.77 7.90
CA THR A 216 -27.06 17.07 6.95
C THR A 216 -27.53 17.93 5.76
N ASP A 217 -27.49 19.27 5.86
CA ASP A 217 -27.88 20.17 4.77
C ASP A 217 -26.67 20.89 4.15
N LEU A 218 -25.81 20.11 3.51
CA LEU A 218 -24.61 20.57 2.81
C LEU A 218 -24.84 20.60 1.29
N THR A 219 -24.64 21.75 0.66
CA THR A 219 -24.77 21.89 -0.80
C THR A 219 -23.57 22.61 -1.42
N ILE A 220 -22.90 21.93 -2.37
CA ILE A 220 -21.86 22.53 -3.20
C ILE A 220 -22.50 23.09 -4.48
N PHE A 221 -22.27 24.37 -4.77
CA PHE A 221 -22.66 25.01 -6.02
C PHE A 221 -21.45 25.15 -6.95
N GLU A 222 -21.50 24.49 -8.10
CA GLU A 222 -20.44 24.49 -9.10
C GLU A 222 -20.87 25.29 -10.34
N ARG A 223 -19.99 26.16 -10.85
CA ARG A 223 -20.27 26.98 -12.03
C ARG A 223 -20.39 26.10 -13.28
N ASP A 224 -19.45 25.19 -13.46
CA ASP A 224 -19.33 24.40 -14.68
C ASP A 224 -20.23 23.15 -14.62
N ASN A 225 -20.37 22.44 -15.75
CA ASN A 225 -21.17 21.21 -15.81
C ASN A 225 -20.39 19.96 -15.36
N HIS A 226 -19.18 20.13 -14.85
CA HIS A 226 -18.31 19.06 -14.38
C HIS A 226 -17.83 19.36 -12.96
N ILE A 227 -17.52 18.31 -12.22
CA ILE A 227 -17.05 18.37 -10.82
C ILE A 227 -15.53 18.26 -10.74
N GLY A 228 -14.94 18.65 -9.61
CA GLY A 228 -13.53 18.37 -9.28
C GLY A 228 -12.57 19.54 -9.50
N GLY A 229 -13.04 20.69 -10.00
CA GLY A 229 -12.22 21.86 -10.26
C GLY A 229 -11.02 21.57 -11.17
N LEU A 230 -9.84 22.11 -10.84
CA LEU A 230 -8.61 21.95 -11.64
C LEU A 230 -8.18 20.49 -11.86
N SER A 231 -8.48 19.61 -10.90
CA SER A 231 -8.23 18.17 -11.03
C SER A 231 -8.94 17.56 -12.25
N SER A 232 -10.11 18.09 -12.59
CA SER A 232 -10.85 17.70 -13.78
C SER A 232 -10.51 18.57 -14.98
N SER A 233 -10.49 19.89 -14.82
CA SER A 233 -10.41 20.81 -15.96
C SER A 233 -9.00 20.97 -16.53
N GLU A 234 -7.95 20.85 -15.73
CA GLU A 234 -6.61 21.28 -16.17
C GLU A 234 -5.51 20.23 -15.99
N ILE A 235 -5.50 19.47 -14.89
CA ILE A 235 -4.49 18.42 -14.70
C ILE A 235 -4.68 17.36 -15.79
N PRO A 236 -3.68 17.05 -16.63
CA PRO A 236 -3.86 16.16 -17.76
C PRO A 236 -4.23 14.72 -17.37
N GLN A 237 -5.03 14.05 -18.23
CA GLN A 237 -5.47 12.66 -18.03
C GLN A 237 -4.30 11.67 -17.82
N PHE A 238 -3.15 11.90 -18.48
CA PHE A 238 -1.95 11.07 -18.33
C PHE A 238 -1.22 11.24 -17.00
N ARG A 239 -1.58 12.25 -16.19
CA ARG A 239 -1.15 12.40 -14.79
C ARG A 239 -2.27 12.02 -13.82
N LEU A 240 -3.49 12.51 -14.04
CA LEU A 240 -4.65 12.29 -13.18
C LEU A 240 -5.88 11.83 -13.98
N PRO A 241 -6.23 10.53 -13.92
CA PRO A 241 -7.44 10.03 -14.55
C PRO A 241 -8.71 10.63 -13.95
N TYR A 242 -9.68 11.03 -14.78
CA TYR A 242 -10.95 11.60 -14.28
C TYR A 242 -11.74 10.65 -13.36
N SER A 243 -11.65 9.34 -13.59
CA SER A 243 -12.30 8.33 -12.76
C SER A 243 -11.89 8.38 -11.29
N VAL A 244 -10.67 8.86 -11.00
CA VAL A 244 -10.19 9.09 -9.63
C VAL A 244 -10.98 10.20 -8.96
N VAL A 245 -11.11 11.34 -9.64
CA VAL A 245 -11.83 12.51 -9.11
C VAL A 245 -13.30 12.19 -8.89
N ALA A 246 -13.92 11.47 -9.84
CA ALA A 246 -15.30 11.00 -9.71
C ALA A 246 -15.48 10.08 -8.50
N PHE A 247 -14.55 9.13 -8.29
CA PHE A 247 -14.55 8.22 -7.14
C PHE A 247 -14.52 8.98 -5.79
N GLU A 248 -13.61 9.94 -5.63
CA GLU A 248 -13.48 10.69 -4.38
C GLU A 248 -14.71 11.57 -4.09
N VAL A 249 -15.31 12.15 -5.14
CA VAL A 249 -16.57 12.88 -5.02
C VAL A 249 -17.73 11.94 -4.67
N ASP A 250 -17.76 10.73 -5.21
CA ASP A 250 -18.77 9.73 -4.85
C ASP A 250 -18.63 9.26 -3.39
N GLN A 251 -17.40 9.20 -2.83
CA GLN A 251 -17.21 8.93 -1.40
C GLN A 251 -17.78 10.06 -0.53
N MET A 252 -17.60 11.31 -0.92
CA MET A 252 -18.21 12.47 -0.22
C MET A 252 -19.75 12.43 -0.30
N LYS A 253 -20.31 12.09 -1.47
CA LYS A 253 -21.76 11.97 -1.66
C LYS A 253 -22.39 10.85 -0.84
N ASP A 254 -21.66 9.77 -0.54
CA ASP A 254 -22.16 8.71 0.34
C ASP A 254 -22.52 9.25 1.74
N LEU A 255 -21.93 10.38 2.16
CA LEU A 255 -22.26 11.08 3.41
C LEU A 255 -23.43 12.07 3.30
N GLY A 256 -24.10 12.16 2.14
CA GLY A 256 -25.27 13.01 1.93
C GLY A 256 -25.00 14.41 1.37
N VAL A 257 -23.75 14.74 1.01
CA VAL A 257 -23.41 16.03 0.41
C VAL A 257 -24.04 16.17 -0.97
N LYS A 258 -24.74 17.29 -1.20
CA LYS A 258 -25.38 17.61 -2.49
C LYS A 258 -24.46 18.45 -3.37
N ILE A 259 -24.56 18.27 -4.68
CA ILE A 259 -23.84 19.08 -5.68
C ILE A 259 -24.84 19.61 -6.71
N VAL A 260 -24.79 20.90 -6.98
CA VAL A 260 -25.60 21.58 -8.00
C VAL A 260 -24.67 22.28 -8.97
N CYS A 261 -24.51 21.70 -10.16
CA CYS A 261 -23.74 22.27 -11.27
C CYS A 261 -24.51 23.39 -11.99
N GLY A 262 -23.83 24.19 -12.82
CA GLY A 262 -24.42 25.32 -13.55
C GLY A 262 -24.81 26.50 -12.66
N LYS A 263 -24.28 26.59 -11.44
CA LYS A 263 -24.57 27.63 -10.45
C LYS A 263 -23.29 28.35 -10.03
N ALA A 264 -23.07 29.51 -10.65
CA ALA A 264 -21.91 30.37 -10.42
C ALA A 264 -22.08 31.27 -9.18
N LEU A 265 -20.95 31.79 -8.68
CA LEU A 265 -20.91 32.98 -7.83
C LEU A 265 -20.79 34.23 -8.71
N GLY A 266 -21.73 35.16 -8.61
CA GLY A 266 -21.87 36.27 -9.53
C GLY A 266 -22.45 35.85 -10.89
N GLY A 267 -22.68 36.84 -11.76
CA GLY A 267 -23.30 36.62 -13.07
C GLY A 267 -24.82 36.57 -13.05
N GLU A 268 -25.42 36.52 -14.24
CA GLU A 268 -26.87 36.47 -14.41
C GLU A 268 -27.44 35.15 -13.86
N GLY A 269 -28.29 35.23 -12.85
CA GLY A 269 -28.88 34.05 -12.17
C GLY A 269 -27.92 33.30 -11.23
N GLY A 270 -26.74 33.86 -10.94
CA GLY A 270 -25.77 33.32 -9.99
C GLY A 270 -26.02 33.74 -8.54
N TRP A 271 -25.30 33.12 -7.60
CA TRP A 271 -25.35 33.43 -6.18
C TRP A 271 -24.52 34.66 -5.84
N THR A 272 -24.92 35.39 -4.80
CA THR A 272 -24.08 36.34 -4.07
C THR A 272 -24.08 35.93 -2.61
N LEU A 273 -23.13 36.42 -1.80
CA LEU A 273 -23.19 36.18 -0.36
C LEU A 273 -24.52 36.66 0.23
N GLN A 274 -24.99 37.85 -0.19
CA GLN A 274 -26.26 38.39 0.27
C GLN A 274 -27.44 37.48 -0.10
N SER A 275 -27.52 36.97 -1.34
CA SER A 275 -28.63 36.10 -1.73
C SER A 275 -28.57 34.70 -1.09
N LEU A 276 -27.38 34.18 -0.78
CA LEU A 276 -27.24 32.96 0.02
C LEU A 276 -27.74 33.19 1.46
N LYS A 277 -27.39 34.33 2.06
CA LYS A 277 -27.88 34.69 3.40
C LYS A 277 -29.40 34.83 3.42
N GLU A 278 -29.98 35.47 2.42
CA GLU A 278 -31.43 35.62 2.25
C GLU A 278 -32.14 34.27 1.99
N ALA A 279 -31.47 33.33 1.33
CA ALA A 279 -31.96 31.96 1.13
C ALA A 279 -31.85 31.07 2.39
N GLY A 280 -31.37 31.62 3.51
CA GLY A 280 -31.29 30.95 4.81
C GLY A 280 -30.05 30.09 5.00
N TYR A 281 -28.98 30.30 4.23
CA TYR A 281 -27.70 29.68 4.53
C TYR A 281 -27.04 30.36 5.73
N GLU A 282 -26.67 29.55 6.73
CA GLU A 282 -26.08 30.03 7.98
C GLU A 282 -24.57 30.15 7.89
N ALA A 283 -23.94 29.38 7.01
CA ALA A 283 -22.51 29.49 6.72
C ALA A 283 -22.20 29.27 5.23
N VAL A 284 -21.13 29.91 4.76
CA VAL A 284 -20.61 29.77 3.40
C VAL A 284 -19.13 29.42 3.42
N PHE A 285 -18.73 28.46 2.59
CA PHE A 285 -17.33 28.21 2.27
C PHE A 285 -17.03 28.58 0.81
N LEU A 286 -16.04 29.44 0.59
CA LEU A 286 -15.61 29.91 -0.72
C LEU A 286 -14.40 29.09 -1.20
N GLY A 287 -14.60 28.28 -2.23
CA GLY A 287 -13.59 27.39 -2.81
C GLY A 287 -13.57 27.42 -4.35
N ILE A 288 -13.87 28.58 -4.96
CA ILE A 288 -13.94 28.74 -6.43
C ILE A 288 -12.56 28.79 -7.12
N GLY A 289 -11.47 28.77 -6.35
CA GLY A 289 -10.11 28.90 -6.85
C GLY A 289 -9.85 30.25 -7.54
N LEU A 290 -8.98 30.24 -8.55
CA LEU A 290 -8.65 31.40 -9.37
C LEU A 290 -9.16 31.20 -10.82
N PRO A 291 -10.38 31.64 -11.14
CA PRO A 291 -11.08 31.21 -12.34
C PRO A 291 -10.57 31.82 -13.66
N GLN A 292 -9.91 32.98 -13.63
CA GLN A 292 -9.46 33.66 -14.86
C GLN A 292 -7.95 33.52 -15.10
N ALA A 293 -7.51 33.52 -16.36
CA ALA A 293 -6.09 33.53 -16.70
C ALA A 293 -5.45 34.91 -16.50
N LYS A 294 -4.19 34.95 -16.08
CA LYS A 294 -3.36 36.17 -16.13
C LYS A 294 -2.98 36.47 -17.58
N ARG A 295 -3.53 37.54 -18.15
CA ARG A 295 -3.29 37.95 -19.54
C ARG A 295 -2.40 39.17 -19.62
N ALA A 296 -1.37 39.11 -20.47
CA ALA A 296 -0.55 40.28 -20.81
C ALA A 296 -1.23 41.11 -21.92
N SER A 297 -1.09 42.43 -21.87
CA SER A 297 -1.68 43.37 -22.84
C SER A 297 -1.30 43.07 -24.29
N MET A 298 -0.09 42.56 -24.51
CA MET A 298 0.42 42.17 -25.83
C MET A 298 -0.38 41.06 -26.53
N PHE A 299 -1.19 40.31 -25.79
CA PHE A 299 -2.06 39.26 -26.34
C PHE A 299 -3.50 39.72 -26.52
N GLN A 300 -3.80 40.99 -26.28
CA GLN A 300 -5.14 41.53 -26.44
C GLN A 300 -5.59 41.42 -27.91
N GLY A 301 -6.82 40.96 -28.13
CA GLY A 301 -7.39 40.75 -29.47
C GLY A 301 -6.94 39.47 -30.18
N LEU A 302 -5.97 38.71 -29.64
CA LEU A 302 -5.61 37.40 -30.19
C LEU A 302 -6.65 36.35 -29.84
N THR A 303 -6.93 35.47 -30.80
CA THR A 303 -7.94 34.41 -30.69
C THR A 303 -7.35 33.00 -30.91
N VAL A 304 -8.14 31.99 -30.58
CA VAL A 304 -7.81 30.57 -30.76
C VAL A 304 -7.58 30.23 -32.24
N GLU A 305 -8.38 30.80 -33.15
CA GLU A 305 -8.27 30.59 -34.60
C GLU A 305 -6.97 31.15 -35.19
N GLN A 306 -6.41 32.17 -34.53
CA GLN A 306 -5.10 32.75 -34.88
C GLN A 306 -3.94 31.94 -34.31
N GLY A 307 -4.21 30.98 -33.42
CA GLY A 307 -3.24 30.09 -32.78
C GLY A 307 -2.85 30.50 -31.34
N PHE A 308 -3.55 31.46 -30.73
CA PHE A 308 -3.27 31.90 -29.36
C PHE A 308 -4.21 31.24 -28.35
N TYR A 309 -3.65 30.73 -27.26
CA TYR A 309 -4.41 30.23 -26.12
C TYR A 309 -3.83 30.81 -24.82
N THR A 310 -4.67 31.00 -23.82
CA THR A 310 -4.22 30.93 -22.42
C THR A 310 -4.33 29.48 -21.93
N SER A 311 -3.67 29.15 -20.81
CA SER A 311 -3.82 27.81 -20.21
C SER A 311 -5.27 27.50 -19.82
N LYS A 312 -6.04 28.51 -19.40
CA LYS A 312 -7.48 28.41 -19.06
C LYS A 312 -8.38 28.21 -20.28
N ASP A 313 -7.89 28.48 -21.49
CA ASP A 313 -8.57 28.10 -22.73
C ASP A 313 -8.14 26.68 -23.15
N TYR A 314 -6.83 26.43 -23.13
CA TYR A 314 -6.22 25.27 -23.75
C TYR A 314 -6.44 23.96 -22.99
N LEU A 315 -6.08 23.92 -21.70
CA LEU A 315 -6.12 22.70 -20.92
C LEU A 315 -7.56 22.17 -20.73
N PRO A 316 -8.59 22.99 -20.49
CA PRO A 316 -9.97 22.52 -20.46
C PRO A 316 -10.44 21.86 -21.75
N LEU A 317 -10.01 22.36 -22.92
CA LEU A 317 -10.31 21.73 -24.21
C LEU A 317 -9.65 20.34 -24.32
N VAL A 318 -8.38 20.23 -23.90
CA VAL A 318 -7.67 18.94 -23.88
C VAL A 318 -8.33 17.97 -22.90
N SER A 319 -8.67 18.42 -21.69
CA SER A 319 -9.33 17.62 -20.66
C SER A 319 -10.69 17.12 -21.15
N ALA A 320 -11.54 18.00 -21.67
CA ALA A 320 -12.85 17.61 -22.19
C ALA A 320 -12.76 16.59 -23.35
N ALA A 321 -11.70 16.65 -24.15
CA ALA A 321 -11.47 15.72 -25.26
C ALA A 321 -10.75 14.41 -24.85
N SER A 322 -10.18 14.33 -23.64
CA SER A 322 -9.34 13.21 -23.20
C SER A 322 -9.82 12.48 -21.95
N LYS A 323 -10.84 13.01 -21.26
CA LYS A 323 -11.39 12.47 -20.01
C LYS A 323 -12.79 11.89 -20.21
N PRO A 324 -12.92 10.59 -20.54
CA PRO A 324 -14.22 9.93 -20.60
C PRO A 324 -14.99 10.10 -19.28
N GLY A 325 -16.25 10.53 -19.37
CA GLY A 325 -17.13 10.80 -18.21
C GLY A 325 -17.13 12.22 -17.68
N MET A 326 -16.19 13.09 -18.09
CA MET A 326 -16.13 14.48 -17.59
C MET A 326 -17.21 15.38 -18.18
N CYS A 327 -17.49 15.25 -19.48
CA CYS A 327 -18.54 15.98 -20.19
C CYS A 327 -19.42 14.98 -20.93
N SER A 328 -20.71 15.30 -21.07
CA SER A 328 -21.62 14.59 -21.99
C SER A 328 -21.36 14.92 -23.47
N CYS A 329 -20.55 15.95 -23.73
CA CYS A 329 -20.18 16.41 -25.06
C CYS A 329 -19.03 15.60 -25.66
N LYS A 330 -19.14 15.23 -26.95
CA LYS A 330 -18.04 14.65 -27.73
C LYS A 330 -17.05 15.72 -28.19
N SER A 331 -16.30 16.28 -27.24
CA SER A 331 -15.29 17.30 -27.52
C SER A 331 -14.17 16.78 -28.42
N GLN A 332 -13.69 17.64 -29.31
CA GLN A 332 -12.56 17.33 -30.18
C GLN A 332 -11.27 17.87 -29.57
N LEU A 333 -10.20 17.08 -29.68
CA LEU A 333 -8.87 17.49 -29.24
C LEU A 333 -8.40 18.69 -30.09
N PRO A 334 -7.77 19.73 -29.49
CA PRO A 334 -7.12 20.78 -30.28
C PRO A 334 -6.14 20.18 -31.29
N GLN A 335 -6.15 20.70 -32.52
CA GLN A 335 -5.24 20.25 -33.59
C GLN A 335 -4.08 21.23 -33.72
N LEU A 336 -2.93 20.88 -33.16
CA LEU A 336 -1.74 21.73 -33.18
C LEU A 336 -0.72 21.19 -34.20
N SER A 337 -0.57 21.87 -35.34
CA SER A 337 0.44 21.51 -36.35
C SER A 337 1.65 22.45 -36.32
N GLY A 338 2.87 21.91 -36.19
CA GLY A 338 4.09 22.74 -36.24
C GLY A 338 4.67 23.07 -34.86
N ASN A 339 5.19 24.28 -34.70
CA ASN A 339 5.91 24.71 -33.51
C ASN A 339 4.97 25.41 -32.51
N VAL A 340 5.01 24.98 -31.25
CA VAL A 340 4.26 25.59 -30.14
C VAL A 340 5.23 26.29 -29.19
N ILE A 341 4.91 27.53 -28.81
CA ILE A 341 5.57 28.25 -27.72
C ILE A 341 4.66 28.20 -26.49
N VAL A 342 5.17 27.71 -25.37
CA VAL A 342 4.53 27.78 -24.06
C VAL A 342 5.28 28.79 -23.20
N LEU A 343 4.56 29.78 -22.66
CA LEU A 343 5.15 30.87 -21.88
C LEU A 343 4.90 30.65 -20.39
N GLY A 344 5.93 30.30 -19.63
CA GLY A 344 5.84 30.04 -18.20
C GLY A 344 6.85 29.01 -17.71
N ALA A 345 6.93 28.82 -16.39
CA ALA A 345 7.84 27.89 -15.73
C ALA A 345 7.28 27.30 -14.43
N GLY A 346 5.95 27.23 -14.30
CA GLY A 346 5.26 26.48 -13.24
C GLY A 346 4.51 25.29 -13.83
N ASP A 347 3.84 24.51 -12.99
CA ASP A 347 3.17 23.25 -13.35
C ASP A 347 2.27 23.40 -14.60
N THR A 348 1.45 24.46 -14.62
CA THR A 348 0.58 24.79 -15.76
C THR A 348 1.33 24.87 -17.10
N ALA A 349 2.56 25.38 -17.12
CA ALA A 349 3.36 25.49 -18.33
C ALA A 349 3.85 24.11 -18.81
N PHE A 350 4.24 23.23 -17.88
CA PHE A 350 4.68 21.87 -18.20
C PHE A 350 3.53 20.98 -18.66
N ASP A 351 2.36 21.10 -18.01
CA ASP A 351 1.13 20.44 -18.45
C ASP A 351 0.69 20.94 -19.84
N CYS A 352 0.77 22.24 -20.12
CA CYS A 352 0.50 22.78 -21.46
C CYS A 352 1.48 22.22 -22.50
N ALA A 353 2.76 22.12 -22.15
CA ALA A 353 3.80 21.66 -23.06
C ALA A 353 3.63 20.18 -23.44
N THR A 354 3.43 19.31 -22.46
CA THR A 354 3.22 17.87 -22.67
C THR A 354 1.87 17.58 -23.33
N SER A 355 0.83 18.36 -23.02
CA SER A 355 -0.48 18.28 -23.70
C SER A 355 -0.42 18.73 -25.17
N ALA A 356 0.46 19.69 -25.50
CA ALA A 356 0.67 20.13 -26.88
C ALA A 356 1.17 18.99 -27.78
N LEU A 357 2.03 18.12 -27.25
CA LEU A 357 2.49 16.92 -27.96
C LEU A 357 1.35 15.95 -28.26
N ARG A 358 0.39 15.78 -27.33
CA ARG A 358 -0.81 14.95 -27.55
C ARG A 358 -1.73 15.54 -28.61
N CYS A 359 -1.72 16.86 -28.77
CA CYS A 359 -2.48 17.59 -29.79
C CYS A 359 -1.82 17.60 -31.17
N GLY A 360 -0.66 16.93 -31.34
CA GLY A 360 0.04 16.80 -32.61
C GLY A 360 1.17 17.80 -32.85
N ALA A 361 1.57 18.57 -31.84
CA ALA A 361 2.66 19.54 -31.98
C ALA A 361 3.95 18.84 -32.45
N ARG A 362 4.58 19.40 -33.48
CA ARG A 362 5.86 18.87 -34.01
C ARG A 362 7.02 19.18 -33.09
N ARG A 363 6.98 20.33 -32.41
CA ARG A 363 8.01 20.78 -31.47
C ARG A 363 7.42 21.76 -30.48
N VAL A 364 7.86 21.70 -29.24
CA VAL A 364 7.37 22.55 -28.15
C VAL A 364 8.54 23.27 -27.50
N PHE A 365 8.44 24.59 -27.39
CA PHE A 365 9.40 25.45 -26.70
C PHE A 365 8.77 26.00 -25.43
N ILE A 366 9.35 25.67 -24.28
CA ILE A 366 9.00 26.25 -22.98
C ILE A 366 9.91 27.45 -22.77
N VAL A 367 9.34 28.65 -22.85
CA VAL A 367 10.07 29.91 -22.80
C VAL A 367 9.76 30.63 -21.49
N PHE A 368 10.79 31.05 -20.78
CA PHE A 368 10.64 31.69 -19.47
C PHE A 368 11.64 32.82 -19.27
N ARG A 369 11.19 33.86 -18.55
CA ARG A 369 11.88 35.15 -18.37
C ARG A 369 13.04 35.14 -17.37
N LYS A 370 13.46 33.98 -16.88
CA LYS A 370 14.51 33.80 -15.86
C LYS A 370 15.36 32.57 -16.19
N GLY A 371 16.29 32.19 -15.32
CA GLY A 371 17.16 31.01 -15.48
C GLY A 371 16.52 29.68 -15.05
N PHE A 372 17.16 28.57 -15.40
CA PHE A 372 16.72 27.21 -15.03
C PHE A 372 16.57 27.01 -13.51
N THR A 373 17.42 27.65 -12.70
CA THR A 373 17.39 27.58 -11.23
C THR A 373 16.16 28.26 -10.62
N THR A 374 15.34 28.93 -11.43
CA THR A 374 14.14 29.66 -10.99
C THR A 374 12.84 29.06 -11.53
N ILE A 375 12.92 27.87 -12.15
CA ILE A 375 11.73 27.07 -12.48
C ILE A 375 10.98 26.81 -11.16
N ARG A 376 9.68 27.06 -11.16
CA ARG A 376 8.84 26.91 -9.96
C ARG A 376 8.25 25.51 -9.83
N ALA A 377 8.04 24.83 -10.96
CA ALA A 377 7.59 23.45 -10.94
C ALA A 377 8.67 22.57 -10.32
N VAL A 378 8.26 21.53 -9.63
CA VAL A 378 9.21 20.58 -9.03
C VAL A 378 9.97 19.79 -10.10
N PRO A 379 11.17 19.26 -9.78
CA PRO A 379 11.99 18.53 -10.73
C PRO A 379 11.26 17.38 -11.44
N GLU A 380 10.34 16.70 -10.74
CA GLU A 380 9.59 15.57 -11.29
C GLU A 380 8.65 16.01 -12.42
N GLU A 381 8.03 17.19 -12.30
CA GLU A 381 7.14 17.75 -13.33
C GLU A 381 7.94 18.25 -14.54
N MET A 382 9.07 18.92 -14.28
CA MET A 382 10.02 19.32 -15.33
C MET A 382 10.56 18.11 -16.11
N GLU A 383 10.82 16.99 -15.42
CA GLU A 383 11.37 15.79 -16.02
C GLU A 383 10.46 15.21 -17.10
N LEU A 384 9.14 15.22 -16.92
CA LEU A 384 8.18 14.72 -17.91
C LEU A 384 8.35 15.44 -19.25
N ALA A 385 8.37 16.78 -19.25
CA ALA A 385 8.59 17.56 -20.45
C ALA A 385 9.99 17.37 -21.06
N ARG A 386 11.01 17.15 -20.22
CA ARG A 386 12.38 16.89 -20.65
C ARG A 386 12.51 15.54 -21.36
N GLU A 387 11.93 14.48 -20.82
CA GLU A 387 11.96 13.14 -21.42
C GLU A 387 11.24 13.11 -22.77
N GLU A 388 10.15 13.86 -22.88
CA GLU A 388 9.37 14.06 -24.10
C GLU A 388 9.96 15.09 -25.08
N LYS A 389 11.16 15.61 -24.77
CA LYS A 389 11.97 16.48 -25.64
C LYS A 389 11.37 17.85 -25.93
N CYS A 390 10.65 18.43 -24.99
CA CYS A 390 10.38 19.86 -25.03
C CYS A 390 11.71 20.64 -24.93
N GLU A 391 11.87 21.69 -25.72
CA GLU A 391 13.01 22.61 -25.60
C GLU A 391 12.76 23.67 -24.54
N PHE A 392 13.80 24.01 -23.80
CA PHE A 392 13.76 24.99 -22.72
C PHE A 392 14.55 26.23 -23.15
N MET A 393 13.91 27.40 -23.11
CA MET A 393 14.50 28.68 -23.49
C MET A 393 14.45 29.65 -22.31
N PRO A 394 15.46 29.62 -21.41
CA PRO A 394 15.56 30.53 -20.27
C PRO A 394 15.92 31.94 -20.73
N PHE A 395 15.71 32.93 -19.87
CA PHE A 395 16.13 34.33 -20.06
C PHE A 395 15.47 35.07 -21.23
N HIS A 396 14.20 34.77 -21.54
CA HIS A 396 13.47 35.41 -22.63
C HIS A 396 12.16 36.01 -22.14
N SER A 397 12.03 37.34 -22.23
CA SER A 397 10.78 38.06 -21.97
C SER A 397 10.01 38.27 -23.28
N PRO A 398 8.74 37.87 -23.36
CA PRO A 398 7.83 38.24 -24.43
C PRO A 398 7.90 39.71 -24.82
N ARG A 399 7.92 40.02 -26.13
CA ARG A 399 7.82 41.40 -26.63
C ARG A 399 6.72 41.63 -27.66
N LYS A 400 6.65 40.82 -28.72
CA LYS A 400 5.69 41.02 -29.81
C LYS A 400 5.29 39.71 -30.46
N VAL A 401 3.99 39.52 -30.70
CA VAL A 401 3.49 38.41 -31.52
C VAL A 401 3.54 38.80 -33.00
N VAL A 402 4.10 37.92 -33.83
CA VAL A 402 4.21 38.13 -35.28
C VAL A 402 3.08 37.41 -35.98
N LEU A 403 2.19 38.16 -36.62
CA LEU A 403 1.11 37.62 -37.44
C LEU A 403 1.47 37.67 -38.93
N LYS A 404 1.12 36.62 -39.67
CA LYS A 404 1.10 36.58 -41.14
C LYS A 404 -0.20 35.96 -41.61
N ASN A 405 -0.88 36.60 -42.56
CA ASN A 405 -2.17 36.14 -43.10
C ASN A 405 -3.20 35.81 -42.01
N GLY A 406 -3.23 36.62 -40.94
CA GLY A 406 -4.16 36.44 -39.82
C GLY A 406 -3.83 35.28 -38.87
N ARG A 407 -2.68 34.60 -39.00
CA ARG A 407 -2.21 33.55 -38.08
C ARG A 407 -0.86 33.88 -37.47
N ILE A 408 -0.57 33.32 -36.29
CA ILE A 408 0.74 33.42 -35.67
C ILE A 408 1.79 32.76 -36.57
N ALA A 409 2.90 33.47 -36.79
CA ALA A 409 4.07 32.99 -37.52
C ALA A 409 5.35 33.01 -36.67
N GLY A 410 5.24 33.50 -35.42
CA GLY A 410 6.31 33.53 -34.45
C GLY A 410 6.11 34.59 -33.37
N MET A 411 7.12 34.72 -32.53
CA MET A 411 7.14 35.67 -31.42
C MET A 411 8.54 36.26 -31.26
N GLU A 412 8.59 37.55 -30.99
CA GLU A 412 9.80 38.29 -30.62
C GLU A 412 9.92 38.34 -29.10
N PHE A 413 11.13 38.10 -28.62
CA PHE A 413 11.51 38.15 -27.21
C PHE A 413 12.70 39.09 -27.05
N CYS A 414 12.79 39.74 -25.90
CA CYS A 414 14.01 40.42 -25.47
C CYS A 414 14.71 39.55 -24.41
N ARG A 415 16.04 39.52 -24.43
CA ARG A 415 16.82 38.82 -23.40
C ARG A 415 16.55 39.45 -22.04
N THR A 416 16.57 38.64 -21.00
CA THR A 416 16.53 39.10 -19.60
C THR A 416 17.78 38.68 -18.86
N GLU A 417 18.23 39.48 -17.90
CA GLU A 417 19.32 39.10 -17.01
C GLU A 417 19.07 39.59 -15.59
N GLN A 418 19.81 39.00 -14.65
CA GLN A 418 19.75 39.37 -13.24
C GLN A 418 20.97 40.22 -12.90
N ALA A 419 20.75 41.41 -12.35
CA ALA A 419 21.81 42.25 -11.83
C ALA A 419 22.36 41.70 -10.50
N ASP A 420 23.50 42.21 -10.06
CA ASP A 420 24.17 41.78 -8.82
C ASP A 420 23.29 41.97 -7.56
N ASP A 421 22.33 42.90 -7.59
CA ASP A 421 21.37 43.17 -6.53
C ASP A 421 20.14 42.23 -6.55
N GLY A 422 20.08 41.32 -7.52
CA GLY A 422 19.01 40.36 -7.71
C GLY A 422 17.82 40.86 -8.54
N THR A 423 17.82 42.12 -8.98
CA THR A 423 16.78 42.69 -9.85
C THR A 423 16.88 42.13 -11.28
N TRP A 424 15.75 42.09 -11.99
CA TRP A 424 15.68 41.53 -13.34
C TRP A 424 15.48 42.63 -14.37
N HIS A 425 16.38 42.68 -15.36
CA HIS A 425 16.35 43.63 -16.45
C HIS A 425 15.97 42.97 -17.78
N VAL A 426 15.45 43.77 -18.70
CA VAL A 426 15.13 43.37 -20.08
C VAL A 426 16.04 44.14 -21.02
N ASP A 427 16.84 43.43 -21.79
CA ASP A 427 17.74 43.99 -22.78
C ASP A 427 17.00 44.18 -24.10
N GLU A 428 16.45 45.38 -24.32
CA GLU A 428 15.64 45.69 -25.50
C GLU A 428 16.45 45.59 -26.83
N ASP A 429 17.78 45.72 -26.78
CA ASP A 429 18.66 45.58 -27.94
C ASP A 429 18.94 44.11 -28.31
N GLN A 430 18.74 43.18 -27.38
CA GLN A 430 19.02 41.75 -27.58
C GLN A 430 17.74 40.98 -27.89
N VAL A 431 17.30 41.06 -29.15
CA VAL A 431 16.04 40.48 -29.63
C VAL A 431 16.23 39.09 -30.24
N VAL A 432 15.38 38.16 -29.85
CA VAL A 432 15.27 36.81 -30.43
C VAL A 432 13.92 36.65 -31.10
N LYS A 433 13.90 36.19 -32.35
CA LYS A 433 12.68 35.90 -33.10
C LYS A 433 12.51 34.40 -33.25
N LEU A 434 11.56 33.83 -32.51
CA LEU A 434 11.28 32.40 -32.53
C LEU A 434 10.07 32.11 -33.43
N LYS A 435 10.25 31.23 -34.43
CA LYS A 435 9.16 30.80 -35.31
C LYS A 435 8.23 29.84 -34.57
N ALA A 436 6.94 30.15 -34.61
CA ALA A 436 5.88 29.37 -33.99
C ALA A 436 4.58 29.53 -34.74
N ASP A 437 3.74 28.52 -34.66
CA ASP A 437 2.40 28.49 -35.25
C ASP A 437 1.36 28.71 -34.14
N TYR A 438 1.69 28.34 -32.90
CA TYR A 438 0.83 28.49 -31.73
C TYR A 438 1.59 29.07 -30.54
N ILE A 439 0.88 29.85 -29.72
CA ILE A 439 1.37 30.40 -28.47
C ILE A 439 0.38 30.06 -27.36
N ILE A 440 0.86 29.47 -26.27
CA ILE A 440 0.09 29.16 -25.07
C ILE A 440 0.66 29.96 -23.89
N SER A 441 -0.12 30.89 -23.35
CA SER A 441 0.27 31.66 -22.16
C SER A 441 -0.12 30.94 -20.88
N ALA A 442 0.89 30.58 -20.07
CA ALA A 442 0.74 29.87 -18.80
C ALA A 442 1.31 30.71 -17.63
N PHE A 443 0.93 31.99 -17.56
CA PHE A 443 1.38 32.93 -16.51
C PHE A 443 0.69 32.75 -15.15
N GLY A 444 -0.20 31.76 -15.04
CA GLY A 444 -1.03 31.51 -13.87
C GLY A 444 -2.40 32.16 -13.97
N SER A 445 -3.11 32.14 -12.84
CA SER A 445 -4.52 32.50 -12.77
C SER A 445 -4.76 33.64 -11.76
N THR A 446 -5.91 34.29 -11.82
CA THR A 446 -6.30 35.42 -10.98
C THR A 446 -7.81 35.44 -10.75
N LEU A 447 -8.24 36.26 -9.79
CA LEU A 447 -9.62 36.70 -9.65
C LEU A 447 -9.72 38.13 -10.21
N SER A 448 -10.45 38.33 -11.31
CA SER A 448 -10.55 39.66 -11.94
C SER A 448 -11.92 40.02 -12.49
N GLU A 449 -12.86 39.07 -12.53
CA GLU A 449 -14.19 39.29 -13.08
C GLU A 449 -15.05 40.14 -12.13
N PRO A 450 -15.48 41.36 -12.53
CA PRO A 450 -16.13 42.30 -11.61
C PRO A 450 -17.42 41.77 -10.97
N GLN A 451 -18.16 40.93 -11.68
CA GLN A 451 -19.40 40.34 -11.17
C GLN A 451 -19.14 39.32 -10.06
N VAL A 452 -18.07 38.53 -10.16
CA VAL A 452 -17.65 37.58 -9.12
C VAL A 452 -17.13 38.34 -7.90
N VAL A 453 -16.28 39.36 -8.13
CA VAL A 453 -15.74 40.19 -7.04
C VAL A 453 -16.87 40.92 -6.30
N SER A 454 -17.84 41.46 -7.02
CA SER A 454 -19.01 42.11 -6.40
C SER A 454 -19.87 41.14 -5.60
N ALA A 455 -19.95 39.87 -6.02
CA ALA A 455 -20.74 38.85 -5.33
C ALA A 455 -20.15 38.43 -3.97
N LEU A 456 -18.86 38.73 -3.73
CA LEU A 456 -18.16 38.50 -2.46
C LEU A 456 -18.40 39.61 -1.42
N SER A 457 -19.06 40.71 -1.77
CA SER A 457 -19.32 41.79 -0.82
C SER A 457 -20.16 41.30 0.38
N PRO A 458 -19.85 41.69 1.63
CA PRO A 458 -18.88 42.72 2.05
C PRO A 458 -17.50 42.18 2.50
N VAL A 459 -17.11 40.97 2.10
CA VAL A 459 -15.80 40.38 2.49
C VAL A 459 -14.65 41.31 2.08
N LYS A 460 -13.75 41.58 3.03
CA LYS A 460 -12.54 42.37 2.78
C LYS A 460 -11.60 41.62 1.84
N LEU A 461 -11.04 42.35 0.87
CA LEU A 461 -10.01 41.84 -0.02
C LEU A 461 -8.65 42.40 0.39
N ASN A 462 -7.62 41.58 0.31
CA ASN A 462 -6.24 41.97 0.57
C ASN A 462 -5.64 42.77 -0.61
N GLN A 463 -4.37 43.17 -0.47
CA GLN A 463 -3.64 43.93 -1.51
C GLN A 463 -3.52 43.22 -2.87
N TRP A 464 -3.73 41.91 -2.92
CA TRP A 464 -3.71 41.09 -4.13
C TRP A 464 -5.10 40.92 -4.77
N GLY A 465 -6.13 41.54 -4.20
CA GLY A 465 -7.51 41.42 -4.68
C GLY A 465 -8.16 40.07 -4.35
N LEU A 466 -7.64 39.34 -3.37
CA LEU A 466 -8.17 38.06 -2.89
C LEU A 466 -8.84 38.23 -1.51
N PRO A 467 -9.81 37.38 -1.13
CA PRO A 467 -10.38 37.40 0.22
C PRO A 467 -9.30 37.37 1.31
N GLU A 468 -9.39 38.29 2.25
CA GLU A 468 -8.56 38.26 3.46
C GLU A 468 -9.12 37.20 4.41
N VAL A 469 -8.26 36.28 4.83
CA VAL A 469 -8.60 35.18 5.75
C VAL A 469 -7.64 35.14 6.92
N ASP A 470 -8.14 34.71 8.06
CA ASP A 470 -7.30 34.27 9.18
C ASP A 470 -6.69 32.90 8.84
N THR A 471 -5.37 32.78 8.91
CA THR A 471 -4.64 31.60 8.44
C THR A 471 -4.78 30.37 9.34
N GLU A 472 -5.30 30.52 10.55
CA GLU A 472 -5.56 29.41 11.47
C GLU A 472 -7.00 28.93 11.36
N THR A 473 -7.95 29.83 11.15
CA THR A 473 -9.38 29.52 11.15
C THR A 473 -9.98 29.40 9.75
N MET A 474 -9.32 29.97 8.74
CA MET A 474 -9.82 30.16 7.37
C MET A 474 -11.06 31.07 7.29
N GLN A 475 -11.37 31.78 8.37
CA GLN A 475 -12.49 32.71 8.45
C GLN A 475 -12.15 34.02 7.73
N THR A 476 -13.12 34.60 7.01
CA THR A 476 -12.96 35.92 6.38
C THR A 476 -13.30 37.05 7.36
N SER A 477 -13.39 38.29 6.87
CA SER A 477 -13.91 39.41 7.67
C SER A 477 -15.37 39.24 8.11
N GLU A 478 -16.12 38.37 7.45
CA GLU A 478 -17.50 38.03 7.80
C GLU A 478 -17.53 36.70 8.58
N PRO A 479 -18.05 36.66 9.83
CA PRO A 479 -17.92 35.48 10.70
C PRO A 479 -18.53 34.18 10.14
N TRP A 480 -19.53 34.32 9.27
CA TRP A 480 -20.27 33.23 8.66
C TRP A 480 -19.69 32.79 7.29
N VAL A 481 -18.61 33.42 6.83
CA VAL A 481 -17.98 33.16 5.54
C VAL A 481 -16.53 32.74 5.74
N PHE A 482 -16.20 31.56 5.22
CA PHE A 482 -14.88 30.96 5.24
C PHE A 482 -14.35 30.83 3.81
N CYS A 483 -13.04 30.78 3.63
CA CYS A 483 -12.42 30.70 2.30
C CYS A 483 -11.14 29.86 2.36
N GLY A 484 -10.91 29.02 1.34
CA GLY A 484 -9.75 28.13 1.28
C GLY A 484 -9.34 27.74 -0.14
N GLY A 485 -8.18 27.11 -0.26
CA GLY A 485 -7.57 26.75 -1.54
C GLY A 485 -6.96 27.96 -2.26
N ASP A 486 -6.79 27.86 -3.60
CA ASP A 486 -6.14 28.92 -4.39
C ASP A 486 -6.72 30.31 -4.15
N LEU A 487 -8.02 30.40 -3.84
CA LEU A 487 -8.72 31.66 -3.58
C LEU A 487 -8.21 32.38 -2.31
N ALA A 488 -7.80 31.64 -1.28
CA ALA A 488 -7.21 32.20 -0.07
C ALA A 488 -5.81 32.79 -0.31
N GLY A 489 -5.17 32.44 -1.43
CA GLY A 489 -3.86 32.96 -1.84
C GLY A 489 -2.66 32.43 -1.06
N VAL A 490 -2.86 31.39 -0.24
CA VAL A 490 -1.82 30.72 0.55
C VAL A 490 -1.42 29.38 -0.08
N ALA A 491 -2.41 28.52 -0.37
CA ALA A 491 -2.20 27.21 -0.99
C ALA A 491 -1.64 27.33 -2.42
N GLN A 492 -0.75 26.40 -2.78
CA GLN A 492 -0.18 26.27 -4.13
C GLN A 492 -0.38 24.88 -4.73
N THR A 493 -0.85 23.92 -3.93
CA THR A 493 -1.01 22.52 -4.30
C THR A 493 -2.41 21.99 -3.95
N THR A 494 -2.80 20.88 -4.58
CA THR A 494 -4.07 20.19 -4.27
C THR A 494 -4.17 19.81 -2.79
N VAL A 495 -3.08 19.30 -2.20
CA VAL A 495 -3.09 18.84 -0.79
C VAL A 495 -3.20 19.99 0.21
N GLU A 496 -2.65 21.17 -0.10
CA GLU A 496 -2.85 22.37 0.71
C GLU A 496 -4.29 22.87 0.59
N CYS A 497 -4.86 22.86 -0.62
CA CYS A 497 -6.28 23.21 -0.81
C CYS A 497 -7.20 22.28 -0.01
N VAL A 498 -6.91 20.98 0.01
CA VAL A 498 -7.62 20.01 0.85
C VAL A 498 -7.46 20.36 2.33
N ASN A 499 -6.26 20.72 2.76
CA ASN A 499 -6.00 21.10 4.14
C ASN A 499 -6.74 22.38 4.55
N ASP A 500 -6.83 23.38 3.69
CA ASP A 500 -7.61 24.60 3.97
C ASP A 500 -9.08 24.26 4.20
N GLY A 501 -9.65 23.36 3.38
CA GLY A 501 -11.01 22.85 3.59
C GLY A 501 -11.17 22.07 4.91
N LYS A 502 -10.19 21.23 5.25
CA LYS A 502 -10.15 20.48 6.52
C LYS A 502 -10.12 21.45 7.71
N GLN A 503 -9.24 22.45 7.67
CA GLN A 503 -9.08 23.46 8.70
C GLN A 503 -10.36 24.28 8.87
N ALA A 504 -10.91 24.78 7.75
CA ALA A 504 -12.15 25.54 7.75
C ALA A 504 -13.32 24.75 8.34
N SER A 505 -13.41 23.44 8.08
CA SER A 505 -14.54 22.63 8.57
C SER A 505 -14.66 22.62 10.10
N TRP A 506 -13.55 22.62 10.84
CA TRP A 506 -13.57 22.65 12.30
C TRP A 506 -14.05 24.00 12.83
N HIS A 507 -13.57 25.10 12.25
CA HIS A 507 -13.93 26.44 12.71
C HIS A 507 -15.31 26.87 12.22
N LEU A 508 -15.75 26.38 11.07
CA LEU A 508 -17.13 26.47 10.61
C LEU A 508 -18.05 25.69 11.55
N HIS A 509 -17.65 24.48 11.97
CA HIS A 509 -18.38 23.74 12.98
C HIS A 509 -18.49 24.53 14.29
N LYS A 510 -17.37 25.07 14.80
CA LYS A 510 -17.36 25.90 16.01
C LYS A 510 -18.27 27.13 15.88
N TYR A 511 -18.23 27.80 14.72
CA TYR A 511 -19.10 28.93 14.41
C TYR A 511 -20.58 28.53 14.47
N LEU A 512 -20.99 27.49 13.73
CA LEU A 512 -22.37 27.03 13.71
C LEU A 512 -22.86 26.62 15.10
N GLN A 513 -22.09 25.82 15.84
CA GLN A 513 -22.47 25.43 17.21
C GLN A 513 -22.63 26.65 18.14
N SER A 514 -21.81 27.68 17.97
CA SER A 514 -21.93 28.92 18.76
C SER A 514 -23.22 29.69 18.52
N LEU A 515 -23.82 29.61 17.32
CA LEU A 515 -25.11 30.24 17.02
C LEU A 515 -26.26 29.64 17.84
N HIS A 516 -26.10 28.37 18.25
CA HIS A 516 -27.06 27.63 19.07
C HIS A 516 -26.63 27.54 20.55
N GLY A 517 -25.59 28.27 20.96
CA GLY A 517 -25.09 28.26 22.35
C GLY A 517 -24.47 26.92 22.79
N LEU A 518 -24.04 26.09 21.84
CA LEU A 518 -23.46 24.78 22.10
C LEU A 518 -21.95 24.85 22.25
N PHE A 519 -21.41 24.04 23.17
CA PHE A 519 -19.98 23.98 23.44
C PHE A 519 -19.26 23.06 22.45
N VAL A 520 -18.15 23.54 21.91
CA VAL A 520 -17.19 22.76 21.12
C VAL A 520 -15.85 22.77 21.85
N PRO A 521 -15.17 21.62 22.03
CA PRO A 521 -13.86 21.55 22.66
C PRO A 521 -12.84 22.50 22.03
N SER A 522 -11.87 22.95 22.82
CA SER A 522 -10.76 23.78 22.31
C SER A 522 -9.80 22.98 21.42
N GLU A 523 -9.63 21.69 21.71
CA GLU A 523 -8.81 20.77 20.93
C GLU A 523 -9.63 20.23 19.73
N PRO A 524 -9.14 20.37 18.49
CA PRO A 524 -9.82 19.86 17.31
C PRO A 524 -10.00 18.33 17.32
N ALA A 525 -11.22 17.87 17.05
CA ALA A 525 -11.59 16.46 17.05
C ALA A 525 -12.39 16.10 15.78
N LEU A 526 -11.77 16.25 14.61
CA LEU A 526 -12.39 15.87 13.33
C LEU A 526 -12.53 14.34 13.23
N PRO A 527 -13.70 13.79 12.85
CA PRO A 527 -13.86 12.35 12.70
C PRO A 527 -13.06 11.78 11.51
N LYS A 528 -12.60 10.54 11.68
CA LYS A 528 -11.85 9.78 10.67
C LYS A 528 -12.75 9.27 9.53
N PHE A 529 -12.14 8.60 8.56
CA PHE A 529 -12.84 7.91 7.46
C PHE A 529 -13.34 6.55 7.92
N TYR A 530 -14.58 6.19 7.60
CA TYR A 530 -15.16 4.88 7.94
C TYR A 530 -15.87 4.24 6.77
N THR A 531 -15.95 2.91 6.78
CA THR A 531 -16.69 2.09 5.81
C THR A 531 -17.44 0.96 6.53
N PRO A 532 -18.34 0.21 5.85
CA PRO A 532 -18.98 -0.97 6.43
C PRO A 532 -17.99 -2.04 6.94
N ILE A 533 -16.77 -2.09 6.41
CA ILE A 533 -15.71 -2.99 6.92
C ILE A 533 -15.45 -2.72 8.41
N ASP A 534 -15.52 -1.48 8.86
CA ASP A 534 -15.20 -1.14 10.25
C ASP A 534 -16.21 -1.72 11.25
N GLN A 535 -17.40 -2.10 10.79
CA GLN A 535 -18.46 -2.70 11.62
C GLN A 535 -18.31 -4.23 11.77
N VAL A 536 -17.38 -4.86 11.05
CA VAL A 536 -17.15 -6.31 11.15
C VAL A 536 -16.70 -6.67 12.57
N ASP A 537 -17.39 -7.63 13.18
CA ASP A 537 -17.09 -8.15 14.51
C ASP A 537 -15.90 -9.13 14.45
N LEU A 538 -14.87 -8.85 15.25
CA LEU A 538 -13.71 -9.71 15.41
C LEU A 538 -13.66 -10.41 16.78
N SER A 539 -14.72 -10.31 17.57
CA SER A 539 -14.76 -10.96 18.87
C SER A 539 -14.81 -12.50 18.71
N VAL A 540 -14.21 -13.19 19.67
CA VAL A 540 -14.17 -14.67 19.70
C VAL A 540 -14.21 -15.14 21.14
N GLU A 541 -14.93 -16.22 21.40
CA GLU A 541 -14.99 -16.85 22.72
C GLU A 541 -14.07 -18.07 22.76
N VAL A 542 -13.24 -18.17 23.80
CA VAL A 542 -12.33 -19.29 24.03
C VAL A 542 -12.39 -19.68 25.49
N CYS A 543 -12.76 -20.93 25.79
CA CYS A 543 -12.89 -21.43 27.17
C CYS A 543 -13.79 -20.57 28.07
N GLY A 544 -14.88 -20.01 27.52
CA GLY A 544 -15.79 -19.11 28.25
C GLY A 544 -15.25 -17.69 28.47
N ILE A 545 -14.10 -17.35 27.88
CA ILE A 545 -13.51 -16.00 27.91
C ILE A 545 -13.80 -15.32 26.56
N ARG A 546 -14.43 -14.14 26.60
CA ARG A 546 -14.69 -13.35 25.39
C ARG A 546 -13.52 -12.42 25.09
N PHE A 547 -12.88 -12.62 23.95
CA PHE A 547 -11.83 -11.74 23.44
C PHE A 547 -12.46 -10.70 22.51
N PRO A 548 -12.16 -9.40 22.65
CA PRO A 548 -12.72 -8.36 21.79
C PRO A 548 -12.14 -8.37 20.37
N ASN A 549 -10.93 -8.92 20.21
CA ASN A 549 -10.30 -9.25 18.94
C ASN A 549 -9.26 -10.38 19.20
N PRO A 550 -8.81 -11.12 18.17
CA PRO A 550 -8.00 -12.31 18.38
C PRO A 550 -6.52 -12.00 18.59
N PHE A 551 -6.10 -10.73 18.61
CA PHE A 551 -4.68 -10.36 18.66
C PHE A 551 -4.25 -10.02 20.09
N GLY A 552 -3.13 -10.61 20.51
CA GLY A 552 -2.58 -10.35 21.83
C GLY A 552 -1.07 -10.36 21.91
N LEU A 553 -0.54 -9.77 22.98
CA LEU A 553 0.89 -9.76 23.24
C LEU A 553 1.35 -11.09 23.82
N ALA A 554 2.36 -11.72 23.19
CA ALA A 554 3.00 -12.91 23.75
C ALA A 554 3.80 -12.59 25.02
N SER A 555 4.01 -13.58 25.89
CA SER A 555 4.93 -13.49 27.05
C SER A 555 6.39 -13.36 26.56
N ALA A 556 6.88 -12.13 26.46
CA ALA A 556 8.09 -11.79 25.71
C ALA A 556 8.60 -10.36 26.00
N PRO A 557 9.65 -9.83 25.33
CA PRO A 557 10.12 -8.46 25.56
C PRO A 557 9.04 -7.36 25.46
N PRO A 558 8.05 -7.42 24.55
CA PRO A 558 6.94 -6.46 24.52
C PRO A 558 6.08 -6.42 25.79
N THR A 559 6.19 -7.42 26.67
CA THR A 559 5.48 -7.50 27.95
C THR A 559 6.43 -7.52 29.16
N THR A 560 7.62 -6.92 29.00
CA THR A 560 8.64 -6.82 30.07
C THR A 560 8.10 -6.12 31.34
N SER A 561 7.12 -5.24 31.22
CA SER A 561 6.53 -4.52 32.35
C SER A 561 5.04 -4.24 32.16
N ALA A 562 4.29 -4.13 33.25
CA ALA A 562 2.86 -3.84 33.20
C ALA A 562 2.49 -2.50 32.54
N PRO A 563 3.27 -1.40 32.69
CA PRO A 563 3.01 -0.17 31.93
C PRO A 563 3.10 -0.34 30.41
N MET A 564 3.82 -1.35 29.91
CA MET A 564 3.83 -1.68 28.48
C MET A 564 2.52 -2.35 28.07
N ILE A 565 2.02 -3.30 28.88
CA ILE A 565 0.73 -3.96 28.66
C ILE A 565 -0.42 -2.95 28.69
N ARG A 566 -0.41 -2.02 29.66
CA ARG A 566 -1.37 -0.90 29.71
C ARG A 566 -1.42 -0.13 28.39
N ARG A 567 -0.28 0.33 27.89
CA ARG A 567 -0.21 1.07 26.62
C ARG A 567 -0.68 0.24 25.42
N ALA A 568 -0.44 -1.07 25.45
CA ALA A 568 -0.96 -1.97 24.42
C ALA A 568 -2.49 -2.07 24.46
N PHE A 569 -3.10 -2.15 25.65
CA PHE A 569 -4.56 -2.11 25.78
C PHE A 569 -5.16 -0.78 25.35
N GLU A 570 -4.51 0.34 25.69
CA GLU A 570 -4.92 1.69 25.28
C GLU A 570 -4.97 1.85 23.74
N VAL A 571 -4.06 1.20 23.00
CA VAL A 571 -4.08 1.24 21.52
C VAL A 571 -4.94 0.15 20.85
N GLY A 572 -5.52 -0.77 21.63
CA GLY A 572 -6.55 -1.68 21.12
C GLY A 572 -6.23 -3.19 21.12
N TRP A 573 -5.08 -3.64 21.65
CA TRP A 573 -4.80 -5.07 21.81
C TRP A 573 -5.92 -5.77 22.60
N GLY A 574 -6.33 -6.97 22.14
CA GLY A 574 -7.46 -7.69 22.73
C GLY A 574 -7.08 -8.43 24.01
N PHE A 575 -5.85 -8.95 24.06
CA PHE A 575 -5.31 -9.61 25.24
C PHE A 575 -3.79 -9.43 25.36
N ALA A 576 -3.24 -9.74 26.53
CA ALA A 576 -1.80 -9.74 26.75
C ALA A 576 -1.40 -10.79 27.77
N LEU A 577 -0.21 -11.35 27.57
CA LEU A 577 0.44 -12.19 28.54
C LEU A 577 1.43 -11.38 29.39
N THR A 578 1.47 -11.64 30.69
CA THR A 578 2.61 -11.18 31.49
C THR A 578 3.89 -11.84 30.98
N LYS A 579 5.05 -11.18 31.11
CA LYS A 579 6.32 -11.91 30.99
C LYS A 579 6.33 -13.03 32.04
N THR A 580 6.75 -14.22 31.65
CA THR A 580 6.78 -15.39 32.53
C THR A 580 7.45 -15.02 33.85
N PHE A 581 6.81 -15.27 34.98
CA PHE A 581 7.39 -15.05 36.30
C PHE A 581 7.34 -16.33 37.15
N ALA A 582 8.15 -16.37 38.20
CA ALA A 582 8.31 -17.50 39.10
C ALA A 582 8.25 -17.03 40.56
N LEU A 583 8.28 -17.98 41.49
CA LEU A 583 8.42 -17.70 42.92
C LEU A 583 9.79 -17.04 43.20
N ASP A 584 9.90 -16.29 44.31
CA ASP A 584 11.11 -15.53 44.63
C ASP A 584 12.37 -16.41 44.76
N LYS A 585 12.20 -17.67 45.15
CA LYS A 585 13.31 -18.64 45.20
C LYS A 585 13.90 -19.00 43.84
N ASP A 586 13.14 -18.78 42.76
CA ASP A 586 13.51 -19.08 41.37
C ASP A 586 13.90 -17.81 40.59
N ILE A 587 14.19 -16.71 41.31
CA ILE A 587 14.61 -15.44 40.70
C ILE A 587 15.80 -15.63 39.76
N VAL A 588 15.80 -14.87 38.67
CA VAL A 588 16.82 -14.93 37.63
C VAL A 588 17.50 -13.57 37.42
N THR A 589 18.66 -13.60 36.79
CA THR A 589 19.35 -12.41 36.29
C THR A 589 19.73 -12.63 34.84
N ASN A 590 19.34 -11.70 33.96
CA ASN A 590 19.64 -11.76 32.55
C ASN A 590 21.11 -11.40 32.27
N VAL A 591 21.67 -11.98 31.22
CA VAL A 591 22.98 -11.58 30.66
C VAL A 591 22.83 -10.49 29.60
N SER A 592 23.95 -9.90 29.16
CA SER A 592 23.97 -8.95 28.03
C SER A 592 25.28 -9.05 27.24
N PRO A 593 25.25 -8.98 25.88
CA PRO A 593 24.07 -8.85 25.01
C PRO A 593 23.24 -10.15 24.94
N ARG A 594 21.93 -10.05 24.70
CA ARG A 594 21.01 -11.21 24.75
C ARG A 594 19.93 -11.30 23.69
N ILE A 595 19.69 -10.26 22.88
CA ILE A 595 18.75 -10.29 21.75
C ILE A 595 19.50 -9.77 20.54
N VAL A 596 19.48 -10.52 19.43
CA VAL A 596 20.18 -10.17 18.19
C VAL A 596 19.28 -10.32 16.98
N LYS A 597 19.53 -9.52 15.94
CA LYS A 597 18.86 -9.66 14.65
C LYS A 597 19.14 -11.01 14.02
N GLY A 598 18.21 -11.48 13.21
CA GLY A 598 18.36 -12.64 12.36
C GLY A 598 19.41 -12.48 11.25
N THR A 599 20.02 -13.60 10.86
CA THR A 599 20.83 -13.76 9.64
C THR A 599 20.08 -14.57 8.58
N THR A 600 18.82 -14.94 8.86
CA THR A 600 17.99 -15.83 8.03
C THR A 600 17.61 -15.24 6.67
N SER A 601 17.74 -13.93 6.49
CA SER A 601 17.53 -13.22 5.22
C SER A 601 18.80 -12.49 4.73
N GLY A 602 19.99 -12.90 5.17
CA GLY A 602 21.25 -12.30 4.75
C GLY A 602 21.54 -10.93 5.39
N TYR A 603 22.19 -10.04 4.62
CA TYR A 603 22.69 -8.74 5.09
C TYR A 603 21.66 -7.61 4.95
N HIS A 604 20.39 -7.91 5.23
CA HIS A 604 19.34 -6.88 5.35
C HIS A 604 19.28 -6.36 6.80
N TYR A 605 19.26 -5.03 6.94
CA TYR A 605 19.21 -4.29 8.21
C TYR A 605 17.99 -3.37 8.22
N GLY A 606 17.62 -2.88 9.41
CA GLY A 606 16.46 -2.00 9.57
C GLY A 606 15.15 -2.79 9.64
N PRO A 607 14.06 -2.30 9.02
CA PRO A 607 12.71 -2.82 9.22
C PRO A 607 12.56 -4.28 8.76
N GLY A 608 11.57 -4.98 9.31
CA GLY A 608 11.15 -6.30 8.82
C GLY A 608 12.21 -7.40 8.94
N GLN A 609 12.98 -7.43 10.04
CA GLN A 609 13.90 -8.53 10.29
C GLN A 609 13.12 -9.86 10.33
N GLY A 610 13.54 -10.82 9.50
CA GLY A 610 12.83 -12.10 9.36
C GLY A 610 12.92 -12.98 10.61
N SER A 611 13.92 -12.74 11.46
CA SER A 611 14.01 -13.40 12.75
C SER A 611 14.75 -12.57 13.78
N PHE A 612 14.60 -12.97 15.04
CA PHE A 612 15.50 -12.59 16.14
C PHE A 612 15.93 -13.87 16.85
N LEU A 613 17.14 -13.86 17.42
CA LEU A 613 17.54 -14.86 18.42
C LEU A 613 17.70 -14.19 19.77
N ASN A 614 17.18 -14.85 20.80
CA ASN A 614 17.34 -14.41 22.19
C ASN A 614 17.91 -15.51 23.08
N ILE A 615 18.70 -15.09 24.07
CA ILE A 615 19.14 -15.89 25.23
C ILE A 615 18.63 -15.22 26.52
N GLU A 616 17.38 -14.74 26.49
CA GLU A 616 16.73 -14.04 27.59
C GLU A 616 15.91 -15.01 28.47
N LEU A 617 16.06 -14.91 29.79
CA LEU A 617 15.35 -15.78 30.73
C LEU A 617 13.89 -15.33 30.94
N ILE A 618 13.28 -15.86 32.01
CA ILE A 618 11.99 -15.36 32.53
C ILE A 618 12.14 -13.92 33.08
N SER A 619 11.06 -13.35 33.58
CA SER A 619 11.04 -12.02 34.17
C SER A 619 12.01 -11.89 35.33
N GLU A 620 12.77 -10.80 35.37
CA GLU A 620 13.56 -10.40 36.54
C GLU A 620 12.70 -9.71 37.62
N LYS A 621 11.41 -9.48 37.33
CA LYS A 621 10.45 -8.91 38.29
C LYS A 621 9.75 -10.02 39.06
N THR A 622 9.49 -9.77 40.35
CA THR A 622 8.95 -10.73 41.30
C THR A 622 7.50 -11.13 41.00
N ALA A 623 7.06 -12.27 41.54
CA ALA A 623 5.66 -12.67 41.48
C ALA A 623 4.73 -11.62 42.12
N ALA A 624 5.16 -10.96 43.21
CA ALA A 624 4.40 -9.90 43.86
C ALA A 624 4.13 -8.72 42.92
N TYR A 625 5.14 -8.26 42.17
CA TYR A 625 4.97 -7.22 41.16
C TYR A 625 3.91 -7.62 40.11
N TRP A 626 4.01 -8.83 39.58
CA TRP A 626 3.08 -9.29 38.54
C TRP A 626 1.67 -9.49 39.06
N CYS A 627 1.50 -10.08 40.24
CA CYS A 627 0.18 -10.26 40.86
C CYS A 627 -0.48 -8.90 41.11
N GLN A 628 0.23 -7.94 41.69
CA GLN A 628 -0.33 -6.60 41.91
C GLN A 628 -0.73 -5.93 40.58
N THR A 629 0.14 -6.00 39.59
CA THR A 629 -0.11 -5.32 38.31
C THR A 629 -1.20 -6.00 37.47
N VAL A 630 -1.39 -7.31 37.59
CA VAL A 630 -2.56 -8.00 37.01
C VAL A 630 -3.84 -7.45 37.62
N THR A 631 -3.91 -7.29 38.94
CA THR A 631 -5.07 -6.70 39.62
C THR A 631 -5.35 -5.29 39.10
N GLU A 632 -4.32 -4.46 38.95
CA GLU A 632 -4.44 -3.10 38.42
C GLU A 632 -4.92 -3.09 36.96
N LEU A 633 -4.35 -3.94 36.10
CA LEU A 633 -4.73 -4.03 34.70
C LEU A 633 -6.18 -4.49 34.53
N LYS A 634 -6.64 -5.47 35.31
CA LYS A 634 -8.02 -5.97 35.22
C LYS A 634 -9.04 -5.01 35.82
N ARG A 635 -8.67 -4.25 36.85
CA ARG A 635 -9.50 -3.15 37.36
C ARG A 635 -9.71 -2.08 36.30
N ASP A 636 -8.64 -1.70 35.60
CA ASP A 636 -8.67 -0.57 34.67
C ASP A 636 -9.13 -0.97 33.26
N PHE A 637 -9.00 -2.25 32.91
CA PHE A 637 -9.37 -2.81 31.60
C PHE A 637 -10.16 -4.13 31.76
N PRO A 638 -11.40 -4.08 32.26
CA PRO A 638 -12.18 -5.29 32.55
C PRO A 638 -12.43 -6.17 31.32
N ASP A 639 -12.65 -5.55 30.16
CA ASP A 639 -12.94 -6.23 28.89
C ASP A 639 -11.68 -6.71 28.14
N LYS A 640 -10.48 -6.41 28.66
CA LYS A 640 -9.21 -6.86 28.08
C LYS A 640 -8.73 -8.09 28.82
N ILE A 641 -8.26 -9.08 28.08
CA ILE A 641 -7.87 -10.36 28.67
C ILE A 641 -6.40 -10.32 29.12
N VAL A 642 -6.16 -10.64 30.39
CA VAL A 642 -4.82 -10.73 30.99
C VAL A 642 -4.55 -12.18 31.36
N ILE A 643 -3.55 -12.76 30.69
CA ILE A 643 -3.14 -14.15 30.93
C ILE A 643 -1.80 -14.13 31.68
N ALA A 644 -1.76 -14.65 32.91
CA ALA A 644 -0.52 -14.70 33.67
C ALA A 644 0.34 -15.88 33.20
N SER A 645 1.51 -15.57 32.64
CA SER A 645 2.49 -16.58 32.28
C SER A 645 3.33 -16.94 33.51
N ILE A 646 3.34 -18.21 33.92
CA ILE A 646 4.03 -18.68 35.12
C ILE A 646 4.93 -19.88 34.83
N MET A 647 5.96 -20.06 35.66
CA MET A 647 6.88 -21.19 35.56
C MET A 647 7.48 -21.55 36.91
N CYS A 648 7.56 -22.85 37.20
CA CYS A 648 8.23 -23.42 38.36
C CYS A 648 9.14 -24.57 37.93
N SER A 649 9.98 -25.04 38.86
CA SER A 649 10.63 -26.34 38.76
C SER A 649 9.60 -27.49 38.74
N TYR A 650 10.02 -28.73 38.48
CA TYR A 650 9.13 -29.90 38.58
C TYR A 650 8.82 -30.23 40.05
N ASN A 651 8.06 -29.36 40.69
CA ASN A 651 7.64 -29.44 42.08
C ASN A 651 6.15 -29.11 42.18
N LYS A 652 5.37 -30.03 42.76
CA LYS A 652 3.92 -29.90 42.86
C LYS A 652 3.48 -28.66 43.64
N ASP A 653 4.07 -28.46 44.82
CA ASP A 653 3.63 -27.39 45.74
C ASP A 653 3.92 -26.02 45.14
N ASP A 654 5.05 -25.86 44.43
CA ASP A 654 5.41 -24.61 43.76
C ASP A 654 4.41 -24.22 42.66
N TRP A 655 4.04 -25.19 41.82
CA TRP A 655 3.05 -24.94 40.76
C TRP A 655 1.68 -24.60 41.34
N ILE A 656 1.28 -25.25 42.44
CA ILE A 656 0.03 -24.95 43.15
C ILE A 656 0.07 -23.53 43.73
N GLU A 657 1.14 -23.20 44.47
CA GLU A 657 1.31 -21.89 45.12
C GLU A 657 1.26 -20.76 44.08
N LEU A 658 2.09 -20.84 43.05
CA LEU A 658 2.20 -19.77 42.05
C LEU A 658 0.93 -19.62 41.22
N ALA A 659 0.26 -20.73 40.88
CA ALA A 659 -1.01 -20.70 40.16
C ALA A 659 -2.12 -20.03 41.00
N GLN A 660 -2.21 -20.35 42.29
CA GLN A 660 -3.17 -19.73 43.21
C GLN A 660 -2.88 -18.24 43.41
N MET A 661 -1.61 -17.84 43.49
CA MET A 661 -1.23 -16.42 43.54
C MET A 661 -1.72 -15.67 42.30
N ALA A 662 -1.50 -16.23 41.10
CA ALA A 662 -1.89 -15.61 39.85
C ALA A 662 -3.41 -15.58 39.63
N GLU A 663 -4.14 -16.61 40.05
CA GLU A 663 -5.62 -16.62 40.03
C GLU A 663 -6.17 -15.59 41.02
N LYS A 664 -5.66 -15.54 42.25
CA LYS A 664 -6.09 -14.59 43.28
C LYS A 664 -5.86 -13.13 42.86
N ALA A 665 -4.84 -12.87 42.04
CA ALA A 665 -4.57 -11.56 41.46
C ALA A 665 -5.65 -11.10 40.45
N GLY A 666 -6.52 -12.00 40.00
CA GLY A 666 -7.59 -11.72 39.05
C GLY A 666 -7.25 -12.01 37.59
N SER A 667 -6.23 -12.83 37.31
CA SER A 667 -5.92 -13.25 35.93
C SER A 667 -7.14 -13.92 35.28
N ASP A 668 -7.44 -13.63 34.01
CA ASP A 668 -8.53 -14.29 33.29
C ASP A 668 -8.20 -15.76 32.97
N ALA A 669 -6.92 -16.04 32.74
CA ALA A 669 -6.38 -17.38 32.52
C ALA A 669 -4.89 -17.45 32.91
N LEU A 670 -4.33 -18.65 32.95
CA LEU A 670 -2.87 -18.86 33.10
C LEU A 670 -2.24 -19.43 31.82
N GLU A 671 -0.97 -19.12 31.58
CA GLU A 671 -0.13 -19.81 30.59
C GLU A 671 1.06 -20.48 31.28
N LEU A 672 1.12 -21.80 31.23
CA LEU A 672 2.20 -22.59 31.84
C LEU A 672 3.39 -22.63 30.88
N ASN A 673 4.48 -21.95 31.23
CA ASN A 673 5.67 -21.93 30.38
C ASN A 673 6.49 -23.21 30.57
N LEU A 674 6.22 -24.22 29.76
CA LEU A 674 6.94 -25.50 29.75
C LEU A 674 8.01 -25.55 28.66
N SER A 675 8.45 -24.40 28.14
CA SER A 675 9.06 -24.37 26.81
C SER A 675 10.29 -23.50 26.64
N CYS A 676 10.70 -22.74 27.66
CA CYS A 676 11.91 -21.92 27.57
C CYS A 676 13.14 -22.81 27.26
N PRO A 677 13.81 -22.64 26.10
CA PRO A 677 14.84 -23.58 25.66
C PRO A 677 16.23 -23.32 26.25
N HIS A 678 16.43 -22.19 26.94
CA HIS A 678 17.76 -21.75 27.38
C HIS A 678 17.76 -21.30 28.85
N GLY A 679 18.84 -21.63 29.56
CA GLY A 679 19.11 -21.27 30.97
C GLY A 679 18.18 -21.91 32.03
N MET A 680 16.96 -22.31 31.64
CA MET A 680 15.98 -22.91 32.55
C MET A 680 15.99 -24.44 32.50
N GLY A 681 16.34 -25.05 31.35
CA GLY A 681 16.46 -26.50 31.20
C GLY A 681 17.53 -27.10 32.12
N GLU A 682 18.64 -26.40 32.31
CA GLU A 682 19.72 -26.78 33.24
C GLU A 682 19.26 -26.81 34.71
N ARG A 683 18.14 -26.14 35.03
CA ARG A 683 17.50 -26.13 36.35
C ARG A 683 16.30 -27.08 36.43
N GLY A 684 16.11 -27.95 35.44
CA GLY A 684 14.97 -28.88 35.38
C GLY A 684 13.62 -28.20 35.12
N MET A 685 13.61 -27.03 34.47
CA MET A 685 12.39 -26.26 34.17
C MET A 685 12.26 -25.97 32.67
N GLY A 686 11.12 -25.43 32.25
CA GLY A 686 10.90 -25.02 30.87
C GLY A 686 11.01 -26.22 29.93
N LEU A 687 11.86 -26.12 28.90
CA LEU A 687 12.04 -27.16 27.87
C LEU A 687 12.30 -28.56 28.45
N ALA A 688 13.01 -28.66 29.58
CA ALA A 688 13.26 -29.95 30.23
C ALA A 688 11.95 -30.68 30.61
N CYS A 689 10.89 -29.94 30.96
CA CYS A 689 9.57 -30.51 31.23
C CYS A 689 8.74 -30.67 29.95
N GLY A 690 8.74 -29.67 29.06
CA GLY A 690 7.86 -29.65 27.88
C GLY A 690 8.21 -30.65 26.76
N GLN A 691 9.31 -31.39 26.90
CA GLN A 691 9.67 -32.48 26.00
C GLN A 691 9.19 -33.85 26.48
N ASP A 692 8.74 -33.96 27.74
CA ASP A 692 8.29 -35.21 28.35
C ASP A 692 6.77 -35.19 28.58
N PRO A 693 6.00 -36.08 27.92
CA PRO A 693 4.55 -36.16 28.08
C PRO A 693 4.11 -36.39 29.53
N GLU A 694 4.87 -37.16 30.32
CA GLU A 694 4.52 -37.46 31.71
C GLU A 694 4.62 -36.23 32.60
N LEU A 695 5.73 -35.49 32.47
CA LEU A 695 5.95 -34.26 33.23
C LEU A 695 4.88 -33.21 32.90
N VAL A 696 4.57 -33.02 31.61
CA VAL A 696 3.52 -32.08 31.17
C VAL A 696 2.16 -32.46 31.75
N ARG A 697 1.78 -33.75 31.67
CA ARG A 697 0.51 -34.24 32.22
C ARG A 697 0.42 -33.98 33.73
N ASN A 698 1.49 -34.26 34.47
CA ASN A 698 1.51 -34.08 35.92
C ASN A 698 1.43 -32.61 36.33
N ILE A 699 2.20 -31.73 35.68
CA ILE A 699 2.14 -30.29 35.94
C ILE A 699 0.72 -29.76 35.69
N CYS A 700 0.11 -30.12 34.55
CA CYS A 700 -1.25 -29.68 34.24
C CYS A 700 -2.26 -30.19 35.30
N ARG A 701 -2.12 -31.43 35.77
CA ARG A 701 -2.98 -31.97 36.86
C ARG A 701 -2.82 -31.20 38.16
N TRP A 702 -1.59 -30.84 38.52
CA TRP A 702 -1.32 -30.06 39.73
C TRP A 702 -1.96 -28.68 39.65
N VAL A 703 -1.76 -27.96 38.54
CA VAL A 703 -2.37 -26.65 38.32
C VAL A 703 -3.90 -26.75 38.30
N ARG A 704 -4.48 -27.71 37.56
CA ARG A 704 -5.93 -27.89 37.53
C ARG A 704 -6.52 -28.11 38.91
N SER A 705 -5.83 -28.87 39.77
CA SER A 705 -6.28 -29.13 41.14
C SER A 705 -6.22 -27.89 42.05
N ALA A 706 -5.48 -26.86 41.65
CA ALA A 706 -5.22 -25.67 42.46
C ALA A 706 -6.14 -24.49 42.15
N ILE A 707 -6.57 -24.34 40.89
CA ILE A 707 -7.29 -23.16 40.39
C ILE A 707 -8.59 -23.55 39.66
N LYS A 708 -9.45 -22.57 39.37
CA LYS A 708 -10.70 -22.71 38.60
C LYS A 708 -10.68 -22.00 37.26
N ILE A 709 -9.93 -20.90 37.12
CA ILE A 709 -9.77 -20.22 35.84
C ILE A 709 -9.14 -21.13 34.77
N PRO A 710 -9.36 -20.86 33.47
CA PRO A 710 -8.73 -21.62 32.40
C PRO A 710 -7.19 -21.53 32.44
N PHE A 711 -6.51 -22.58 31.98
CA PHE A 711 -5.07 -22.50 31.75
C PHE A 711 -4.61 -23.23 30.48
N PHE A 712 -3.53 -22.71 29.90
CA PHE A 712 -2.97 -23.17 28.63
C PHE A 712 -1.52 -23.62 28.82
N ALA A 713 -1.18 -24.82 28.35
CA ALA A 713 0.22 -25.26 28.36
C ALA A 713 0.95 -24.69 27.14
N LYS A 714 1.99 -23.87 27.35
CA LYS A 714 2.81 -23.34 26.25
C LYS A 714 3.82 -24.38 25.82
N MET A 715 3.77 -24.73 24.54
CA MET A 715 4.51 -25.84 23.95
C MET A 715 5.77 -25.43 23.19
N THR A 716 6.79 -26.28 23.26
CA THR A 716 8.06 -26.10 22.58
C THR A 716 7.96 -26.72 21.20
N PRO A 717 8.48 -26.09 20.14
CA PRO A 717 8.60 -26.75 18.83
C PRO A 717 9.80 -27.71 18.77
N ASN A 718 10.64 -27.75 19.81
CA ASN A 718 11.90 -28.51 19.86
C ASN A 718 11.66 -29.96 20.29
N ILE A 719 10.71 -30.63 19.66
CA ILE A 719 10.27 -32.01 19.93
C ILE A 719 9.94 -32.73 18.64
N THR A 720 10.00 -34.06 18.68
CA THR A 720 9.69 -34.91 17.52
C THR A 720 8.22 -34.82 17.12
N ASP A 721 7.32 -34.96 18.09
CA ASP A 721 5.87 -34.91 17.86
C ASP A 721 5.17 -34.02 18.90
N VAL A 722 4.71 -32.86 18.45
CA VAL A 722 3.99 -31.90 19.28
C VAL A 722 2.61 -32.38 19.70
N THR A 723 2.00 -33.29 18.93
CA THR A 723 0.65 -33.78 19.19
C THR A 723 0.60 -34.65 20.45
N VAL A 724 1.67 -35.43 20.70
CA VAL A 724 1.80 -36.27 21.91
C VAL A 724 1.80 -35.41 23.17
N ILE A 725 2.52 -34.28 23.16
CA ILE A 725 2.58 -33.41 24.33
C ILE A 725 1.30 -32.59 24.49
N ALA A 726 0.68 -32.14 23.39
CA ALA A 726 -0.62 -31.49 23.46
C ALA A 726 -1.70 -32.43 24.02
N GLN A 727 -1.67 -33.71 23.63
CA GLN A 727 -2.54 -34.76 24.19
C GLN A 727 -2.27 -34.96 25.69
N ALA A 728 -1.00 -34.98 26.10
CA ALA A 728 -0.65 -35.09 27.52
C ALA A 728 -1.12 -33.88 28.36
N ALA A 729 -1.03 -32.66 27.81
CA ALA A 729 -1.59 -31.47 28.45
C ALA A 729 -3.11 -31.57 28.61
N LYS A 730 -3.82 -32.02 27.56
CA LYS A 730 -5.27 -32.26 27.59
C LYS A 730 -5.67 -33.33 28.62
N GLU A 731 -4.95 -34.47 28.68
CA GLU A 731 -5.12 -35.51 29.71
C GLU A 731 -4.80 -35.01 31.13
N GLY A 732 -3.96 -34.00 31.21
CA GLY A 732 -3.67 -33.26 32.42
C GLY A 732 -4.70 -32.19 32.76
N MET A 733 -5.81 -32.13 32.01
CA MET A 733 -6.92 -31.19 32.20
C MET A 733 -6.56 -29.72 31.89
N ALA A 734 -5.59 -29.47 31.02
CA ALA A 734 -5.42 -28.15 30.43
C ALA A 734 -6.61 -27.80 29.55
N ASP A 735 -7.03 -26.53 29.57
CA ASP A 735 -8.17 -26.04 28.79
C ASP A 735 -7.79 -25.77 27.32
N GLY A 736 -6.49 -25.71 27.02
CA GLY A 736 -5.94 -25.57 25.68
C GLY A 736 -4.41 -25.56 25.70
N VAL A 737 -3.80 -25.22 24.56
CA VAL A 737 -2.35 -25.09 24.42
C VAL A 737 -1.95 -23.83 23.69
N THR A 738 -0.77 -23.31 24.01
CA THR A 738 -0.12 -22.26 23.21
C THR A 738 0.93 -22.91 22.30
N ALA A 739 0.78 -22.77 20.97
CA ALA A 739 1.65 -23.38 19.96
C ALA A 739 2.25 -22.30 19.03
N THR A 740 3.55 -22.00 19.07
CA THR A 740 4.60 -22.56 19.95
C THR A 740 5.52 -21.48 20.53
N ASN A 741 6.40 -21.89 21.44
CA ASN A 741 7.58 -21.11 21.83
C ASN A 741 8.63 -21.06 20.69
N THR A 742 9.78 -20.49 20.97
CA THR A 742 10.92 -20.32 20.06
C THR A 742 11.58 -21.63 19.64
N VAL A 743 12.20 -21.61 18.46
CA VAL A 743 13.00 -22.74 17.93
C VAL A 743 14.45 -22.59 18.43
N SER A 744 15.02 -23.63 19.01
CA SER A 744 16.40 -23.60 19.50
C SER A 744 17.40 -23.47 18.35
N GLY A 745 18.40 -22.61 18.49
CA GLY A 745 19.41 -22.41 17.45
C GLY A 745 20.61 -21.57 17.85
N LEU A 746 21.51 -21.39 16.89
CA LEU A 746 22.68 -20.50 16.95
C LEU A 746 22.64 -19.58 15.71
N MET A 747 22.53 -18.27 15.92
CA MET A 747 22.22 -17.34 14.82
C MET A 747 23.40 -17.13 13.86
N GLY A 748 24.63 -17.17 14.36
CA GLY A 748 25.80 -17.09 13.51
C GLY A 748 27.10 -16.89 14.27
N LEU A 749 28.18 -17.17 13.56
CA LEU A 749 29.55 -16.89 13.97
C LEU A 749 30.14 -15.84 13.04
N LYS A 750 31.02 -15.00 13.58
CA LYS A 750 31.88 -14.12 12.79
C LYS A 750 32.98 -14.95 12.11
N SER A 751 33.68 -14.34 11.15
CA SER A 751 34.79 -14.99 10.42
C SER A 751 35.94 -15.47 11.32
N ASN A 752 36.08 -14.90 12.52
CA ASN A 752 37.04 -15.32 13.54
C ASN A 752 36.47 -16.33 14.55
N ALA A 753 35.41 -17.05 14.17
CA ALA A 753 34.69 -18.05 14.97
C ALA A 753 34.00 -17.51 16.25
N ARG A 754 33.99 -16.19 16.50
CA ARG A 754 33.25 -15.62 17.63
C ARG A 754 31.76 -15.61 17.36
N ALA A 755 30.96 -16.08 18.31
CA ALA A 755 29.51 -16.05 18.20
C ALA A 755 28.92 -14.63 18.29
N TRP A 756 27.66 -14.50 17.89
CA TRP A 756 26.84 -13.32 18.18
C TRP A 756 25.42 -13.76 18.56
N PRO A 757 24.94 -13.49 19.79
CA PRO A 757 25.56 -12.66 20.84
C PRO A 757 26.81 -13.29 21.48
N ALA A 758 27.70 -12.44 22.00
CA ALA A 758 28.90 -12.84 22.75
C ALA A 758 28.95 -12.09 24.08
N VAL A 759 29.02 -12.83 25.19
CA VAL A 759 28.88 -12.37 26.58
C VAL A 759 30.21 -12.47 27.32
N GLY A 760 30.54 -11.42 28.08
CA GLY A 760 31.73 -11.36 28.94
C GLY A 760 33.06 -11.27 28.17
N GLN A 761 34.16 -11.23 28.92
CA GLN A 761 35.51 -11.11 28.34
C GLN A 761 35.90 -12.31 27.45
N GLU A 762 35.41 -13.50 27.81
CA GLU A 762 35.64 -14.72 27.06
C GLU A 762 34.74 -14.84 25.82
N MET A 763 33.85 -13.87 25.57
CA MET A 763 32.98 -13.79 24.40
C MET A 763 32.13 -15.06 24.19
N ARG A 764 31.64 -15.63 25.30
CA ARG A 764 30.86 -16.88 25.32
C ARG A 764 29.44 -16.68 24.79
N THR A 765 28.83 -17.77 24.34
CA THR A 765 27.41 -17.82 23.97
C THR A 765 26.79 -19.14 24.42
N THR A 766 25.47 -19.24 24.31
CA THR A 766 24.71 -20.50 24.42
C THR A 766 23.67 -20.55 23.30
N TYR A 767 23.02 -21.70 23.11
CA TYR A 767 21.90 -21.79 22.19
C TYR A 767 20.76 -20.90 22.64
N GLY A 768 20.19 -20.15 21.69
CA GLY A 768 19.08 -19.24 21.94
C GLY A 768 17.79 -19.66 21.26
N GLY A 769 16.71 -18.96 21.57
CA GLY A 769 15.42 -19.11 20.92
C GLY A 769 15.29 -18.20 19.68
N VAL A 770 15.14 -18.81 18.51
CA VAL A 770 14.78 -18.14 17.25
C VAL A 770 13.27 -17.87 17.22
N SER A 771 12.93 -16.63 16.88
CA SER A 771 11.55 -16.11 16.73
C SER A 771 11.39 -15.39 15.38
N GLY A 772 10.19 -14.89 15.08
CA GLY A 772 9.90 -14.15 13.85
C GLY A 772 9.36 -15.03 12.71
N ASN A 773 9.18 -14.43 11.54
CA ASN A 773 8.54 -15.12 10.40
C ASN A 773 9.35 -16.31 9.88
N ALA A 774 10.66 -16.38 10.14
CA ALA A 774 11.50 -17.53 9.82
C ALA A 774 11.01 -18.84 10.47
N ILE A 775 10.31 -18.76 11.61
CA ILE A 775 9.76 -19.95 12.29
C ILE A 775 8.27 -20.16 12.01
N ARG A 776 7.61 -19.28 11.25
CA ARG A 776 6.17 -19.40 10.92
C ARG A 776 5.81 -20.76 10.33
N PRO A 777 6.58 -21.35 9.38
CA PRO A 777 6.23 -22.66 8.84
C PRO A 777 6.21 -23.78 9.90
N ILE A 778 7.09 -23.69 10.91
CA ILE A 778 7.14 -24.65 12.02
C ILE A 778 5.90 -24.48 12.92
N ALA A 779 5.53 -23.24 13.21
CA ALA A 779 4.35 -22.92 14.01
C ALA A 779 3.03 -23.31 13.30
N LEU A 780 2.87 -23.01 12.01
CA LEU A 780 1.70 -23.42 11.22
C LEU A 780 1.55 -24.95 11.19
N ARG A 781 2.66 -25.68 11.03
CA ARG A 781 2.66 -27.15 11.14
C ARG A 781 2.19 -27.60 12.52
N ALA A 782 2.72 -27.00 13.59
CA ALA A 782 2.35 -27.38 14.94
C ALA A 782 0.86 -27.15 15.23
N VAL A 783 0.35 -25.97 14.90
CA VAL A 783 -1.06 -25.60 15.08
C VAL A 783 -1.98 -26.54 14.31
N SER A 784 -1.75 -26.73 13.01
CA SER A 784 -2.57 -27.61 12.17
C SER A 784 -2.50 -29.08 12.60
N ALA A 785 -1.32 -29.58 12.99
CA ALA A 785 -1.18 -30.95 13.48
C ALA A 785 -1.96 -31.18 14.79
N ILE A 786 -1.87 -30.25 15.74
CA ILE A 786 -2.62 -30.31 17.00
C ILE A 786 -4.11 -30.23 16.73
N ALA A 787 -4.57 -29.28 15.90
CA ALA A 787 -5.99 -29.11 15.59
C ALA A 787 -6.61 -30.36 14.92
N ARG A 788 -5.85 -31.06 14.06
CA ARG A 788 -6.27 -32.35 13.47
C ARG A 788 -6.30 -33.49 14.48
N ALA A 789 -5.29 -33.56 15.34
CA ALA A 789 -5.19 -34.62 16.35
C ALA A 789 -6.23 -34.46 17.47
N LEU A 790 -6.54 -33.21 17.84
CA LEU A 790 -7.42 -32.83 18.94
C LEU A 790 -8.50 -31.84 18.48
N PRO A 791 -9.47 -32.27 17.65
CA PRO A 791 -10.53 -31.37 17.16
C PRO A 791 -11.26 -30.67 18.31
N GLY A 792 -11.44 -29.35 18.17
CA GLY A 792 -12.10 -28.50 19.17
C GLY A 792 -11.25 -28.18 20.41
N PHE A 793 -10.02 -28.69 20.53
CA PHE A 793 -9.14 -28.31 21.62
C PHE A 793 -8.56 -26.90 21.36
N PRO A 794 -8.76 -25.92 22.26
CA PRO A 794 -8.33 -24.55 22.05
C PRO A 794 -6.82 -24.39 21.83
N ILE A 795 -6.45 -23.59 20.83
CA ILE A 795 -5.06 -23.30 20.48
C ILE A 795 -4.84 -21.79 20.42
N LEU A 796 -3.86 -21.31 21.19
CA LEU A 796 -3.32 -19.95 21.09
C LEU A 796 -2.07 -20.01 20.20
N ALA A 797 -2.11 -19.42 19.01
CA ALA A 797 -0.99 -19.46 18.09
C ALA A 797 0.11 -18.45 18.45
N THR A 798 1.37 -18.84 18.25
CA THR A 798 2.53 -17.94 18.27
C THR A 798 3.61 -18.49 17.34
N GLY A 799 4.24 -17.60 16.58
CA GLY A 799 5.36 -17.95 15.71
C GLY A 799 5.28 -17.19 14.38
N GLY A 800 5.84 -15.99 14.35
CA GLY A 800 5.96 -15.23 13.12
C GLY A 800 4.65 -14.65 12.58
N ILE A 801 3.65 -14.42 13.42
CA ILE A 801 2.47 -13.60 13.09
C ILE A 801 2.92 -12.14 13.04
N ASP A 802 2.80 -11.51 11.87
CA ASP A 802 3.23 -10.13 11.63
C ASP A 802 2.24 -9.30 10.80
N SER A 803 1.08 -9.86 10.45
CA SER A 803 0.00 -9.21 9.71
C SER A 803 -1.35 -9.86 10.00
N ALA A 804 -2.43 -9.20 9.58
CA ALA A 804 -3.76 -9.80 9.57
C ALA A 804 -3.79 -11.07 8.69
N GLU A 805 -3.17 -11.04 7.51
CA GLU A 805 -3.09 -12.18 6.58
C GLU A 805 -2.42 -13.39 7.23
N ALA A 806 -1.25 -13.20 7.86
CA ALA A 806 -0.57 -14.25 8.62
C ALA A 806 -1.44 -14.74 9.78
N GLY A 807 -2.15 -13.83 10.48
CA GLY A 807 -3.09 -14.19 11.52
C GLY A 807 -4.23 -15.09 11.02
N LEU A 808 -4.84 -14.75 9.88
CA LEU A 808 -5.90 -15.53 9.26
C LEU A 808 -5.42 -16.94 8.86
N GLN A 809 -4.17 -17.09 8.42
CA GLN A 809 -3.59 -18.41 8.17
C GLN A 809 -3.60 -19.29 9.44
N PHE A 810 -3.24 -18.74 10.60
CA PHE A 810 -3.28 -19.48 11.86
C PHE A 810 -4.70 -19.82 12.30
N LEU A 811 -5.66 -18.91 12.09
CA LEU A 811 -7.08 -19.19 12.33
C LEU A 811 -7.56 -20.34 11.43
N HIS A 812 -7.27 -20.29 10.13
CA HIS A 812 -7.57 -21.36 9.19
C HIS A 812 -6.90 -22.69 9.56
N CYS A 813 -5.72 -22.67 10.19
CA CYS A 813 -5.04 -23.86 10.73
C CYS A 813 -5.60 -24.35 12.07
N GLY A 814 -6.60 -23.69 12.66
CA GLY A 814 -7.30 -24.16 13.86
C GLY A 814 -6.97 -23.42 15.16
N ALA A 815 -6.19 -22.35 15.12
CA ALA A 815 -6.02 -21.47 16.28
C ALA A 815 -7.24 -20.59 16.52
N SER A 816 -7.51 -20.23 17.78
CA SER A 816 -8.61 -19.33 18.15
C SER A 816 -8.15 -17.89 18.39
N VAL A 817 -6.94 -17.71 18.93
CA VAL A 817 -6.32 -16.40 19.17
C VAL A 817 -4.82 -16.43 18.83
N LEU A 818 -4.24 -15.25 18.69
CA LEU A 818 -3.00 -14.98 17.99
C LEU A 818 -2.06 -14.14 18.86
N GLN A 819 -0.99 -14.74 19.38
CA GLN A 819 0.02 -14.03 20.16
C GLN A 819 1.15 -13.49 19.28
N VAL A 820 1.57 -12.25 19.54
CA VAL A 820 2.56 -11.51 18.75
C VAL A 820 3.74 -11.06 19.62
N CYS A 821 4.96 -11.18 19.08
CA CYS A 821 6.19 -10.67 19.70
C CYS A 821 7.09 -9.95 18.68
N SER A 822 7.69 -10.72 17.75
CA SER A 822 8.76 -10.22 16.88
C SER A 822 8.32 -9.10 15.94
N ALA A 823 7.04 -9.06 15.55
CA ALA A 823 6.50 -7.97 14.74
C ALA A 823 6.52 -6.63 15.49
N ILE A 824 6.24 -6.66 16.80
CA ILE A 824 6.32 -5.48 17.67
C ILE A 824 7.78 -5.11 17.92
N GLN A 825 8.69 -6.09 18.04
CA GLN A 825 10.13 -5.80 18.15
C GLN A 825 10.71 -5.16 16.88
N ASN A 826 10.15 -5.49 15.71
CA ASN A 826 10.47 -4.83 14.44
C ASN A 826 9.83 -3.44 14.33
N GLN A 827 8.83 -3.12 15.15
CA GLN A 827 7.99 -1.94 15.03
C GLN A 827 7.61 -1.39 16.42
N ASP A 828 6.31 -1.38 16.74
CA ASP A 828 5.75 -0.84 17.98
C ASP A 828 4.29 -1.35 18.17
N PHE A 829 3.61 -0.89 19.21
CA PHE A 829 2.27 -1.40 19.57
C PHE A 829 1.16 -1.01 18.59
N THR A 830 1.34 0.00 17.73
CA THR A 830 0.27 0.49 16.85
C THR A 830 -0.05 -0.48 15.71
N VAL A 831 0.78 -1.50 15.48
CA VAL A 831 0.52 -2.55 14.49
C VAL A 831 -0.80 -3.29 14.71
N VAL A 832 -1.39 -3.23 15.90
CA VAL A 832 -2.71 -3.83 16.15
C VAL A 832 -3.84 -3.17 15.36
N GLU A 833 -3.74 -1.86 15.09
CA GLU A 833 -4.73 -1.16 14.26
C GLU A 833 -4.71 -1.71 12.83
N ASP A 834 -3.51 -1.97 12.30
CA ASP A 834 -3.30 -2.66 11.02
C ASP A 834 -3.89 -4.09 11.06
N TYR A 835 -3.64 -4.85 12.13
CA TYR A 835 -4.12 -6.23 12.23
C TYR A 835 -5.65 -6.32 12.31
N ILE A 836 -6.27 -5.43 13.08
CA ILE A 836 -7.72 -5.35 13.21
C ILE A 836 -8.36 -4.95 11.88
N THR A 837 -7.92 -3.84 11.28
CA THR A 837 -8.52 -3.36 10.02
C THR A 837 -8.30 -4.35 8.87
N GLY A 838 -7.12 -4.96 8.80
CA GLY A 838 -6.81 -5.97 7.79
C GLY A 838 -7.65 -7.24 7.92
N LEU A 839 -7.89 -7.71 9.15
CA LEU A 839 -8.70 -8.90 9.38
C LEU A 839 -10.19 -8.61 9.09
N LYS A 840 -10.70 -7.45 9.52
CA LYS A 840 -12.05 -7.01 9.17
C LYS A 840 -12.26 -6.97 7.66
N ALA A 841 -11.30 -6.38 6.93
CA ALA A 841 -11.37 -6.30 5.47
C ALA A 841 -11.41 -7.69 4.82
N MET A 842 -10.51 -8.60 5.18
CA MET A 842 -10.51 -9.94 4.58
C MET A 842 -11.80 -10.73 4.85
N LEU A 843 -12.40 -10.60 6.04
CA LEU A 843 -13.69 -11.23 6.32
C LEU A 843 -14.82 -10.56 5.52
N TYR A 844 -14.84 -9.24 5.46
CA TYR A 844 -15.82 -8.50 4.67
C TYR A 844 -15.76 -8.87 3.19
N LEU A 845 -14.57 -8.91 2.59
CA LEU A 845 -14.40 -9.22 1.16
C LEU A 845 -14.84 -10.65 0.83
N GLN A 846 -14.74 -11.61 1.77
CA GLN A 846 -15.30 -12.96 1.56
C GLN A 846 -16.82 -12.97 1.40
N SER A 847 -17.52 -11.91 1.80
CA SER A 847 -18.98 -11.77 1.63
C SER A 847 -19.39 -11.23 0.26
N LEU A 848 -18.43 -10.84 -0.59
CA LEU A 848 -18.65 -10.26 -1.91
C LEU A 848 -18.28 -11.29 -2.99
N ASP A 849 -19.27 -11.84 -3.68
CA ASP A 849 -19.06 -12.89 -4.69
C ASP A 849 -18.30 -12.37 -5.92
N ASP A 850 -18.50 -11.09 -6.27
CA ASP A 850 -17.77 -10.38 -7.35
C ASP A 850 -16.26 -10.26 -7.13
N LEU A 851 -15.78 -10.51 -5.91
CA LEU A 851 -14.37 -10.44 -5.53
C LEU A 851 -13.80 -11.82 -5.15
N ALA A 852 -14.49 -12.90 -5.49
CA ALA A 852 -14.08 -14.26 -5.12
C ALA A 852 -12.74 -14.70 -5.73
N ASP A 853 -12.28 -14.06 -6.79
CA ASP A 853 -10.99 -14.32 -7.46
C ASP A 853 -9.83 -13.49 -6.89
N TRP A 854 -10.09 -12.61 -5.91
CA TRP A 854 -9.05 -11.90 -5.16
C TRP A 854 -8.40 -12.81 -4.12
N ASP A 855 -7.09 -12.67 -3.94
CA ASP A 855 -6.36 -13.32 -2.85
C ASP A 855 -6.33 -12.40 -1.63
N GLY A 856 -7.33 -12.55 -0.75
CA GLY A 856 -7.52 -11.66 0.39
C GLY A 856 -7.86 -10.25 -0.06
N GLN A 857 -6.90 -9.33 0.05
CA GLN A 857 -7.05 -7.94 -0.42
C GLN A 857 -6.34 -7.67 -1.76
N SER A 858 -5.61 -8.65 -2.30
CA SER A 858 -4.87 -8.52 -3.56
C SER A 858 -5.79 -8.78 -4.76
N PRO A 859 -6.01 -7.80 -5.65
CA PRO A 859 -6.73 -8.04 -6.90
C PRO A 859 -5.97 -9.01 -7.80
N PRO A 860 -6.66 -9.71 -8.72
CA PRO A 860 -5.99 -10.51 -9.74
C PRO A 860 -4.92 -9.71 -10.47
N THR A 861 -3.70 -10.25 -10.51
CA THR A 861 -2.58 -9.57 -11.17
C THR A 861 -2.86 -9.43 -12.66
N PHE A 862 -2.98 -8.20 -13.13
CA PHE A 862 -3.14 -7.90 -14.56
C PHE A 862 -1.77 -7.85 -15.27
N ARG A 863 -1.78 -8.06 -16.59
CA ARG A 863 -0.58 -7.90 -17.44
C ARG A 863 -0.04 -6.48 -17.33
N HIS A 864 1.16 -6.35 -16.79
CA HIS A 864 1.76 -5.05 -16.54
C HIS A 864 3.26 -4.99 -16.88
N GLN A 865 3.74 -3.80 -17.21
CA GLN A 865 5.16 -3.45 -17.20
C GLN A 865 5.35 -2.25 -16.28
N LYS A 866 6.25 -2.38 -15.31
CA LYS A 866 6.47 -1.37 -14.24
C LYS A 866 5.18 -0.97 -13.49
N GLY A 867 4.21 -1.89 -13.38
CA GLY A 867 2.91 -1.63 -12.74
C GLY A 867 1.89 -0.90 -13.61
N LYS A 868 2.24 -0.57 -14.85
CA LYS A 868 1.31 0.02 -15.81
C LYS A 868 0.72 -1.06 -16.72
N PRO A 869 -0.59 -1.03 -17.00
CA PRO A 869 -1.26 -2.06 -17.79
C PRO A 869 -0.77 -2.09 -19.24
N VAL A 870 -0.59 -3.29 -19.79
CA VAL A 870 -0.31 -3.50 -21.22
C VAL A 870 -1.65 -3.58 -21.97
N LYS A 871 -2.13 -2.45 -22.50
CA LYS A 871 -3.49 -2.31 -23.05
C LYS A 871 -3.63 -2.63 -24.54
N VAL A 872 -2.58 -2.44 -25.33
CA VAL A 872 -2.67 -2.52 -26.79
C VAL A 872 -2.59 -3.97 -27.25
N ALA A 873 -3.74 -4.54 -27.64
CA ALA A 873 -3.85 -5.94 -28.09
C ALA A 873 -2.90 -6.27 -29.25
N ASP A 874 -2.64 -5.32 -30.15
CA ASP A 874 -1.73 -5.48 -31.29
C ASP A 874 -0.26 -5.68 -30.91
N VAL A 875 0.10 -5.49 -29.64
CA VAL A 875 1.44 -5.78 -29.13
C VAL A 875 1.54 -7.19 -28.54
N ILE A 876 0.43 -7.71 -28.02
CA ILE A 876 0.37 -8.98 -27.31
C ILE A 876 0.61 -10.13 -28.29
N GLY A 877 1.55 -11.02 -27.94
CA GLY A 877 1.86 -12.21 -28.74
C GLY A 877 2.75 -11.96 -29.96
N LYS A 878 3.28 -10.74 -30.14
CA LYS A 878 4.27 -10.44 -31.18
C LYS A 878 5.72 -10.74 -30.78
N HIS A 879 5.94 -11.30 -29.58
CA HIS A 879 7.27 -11.61 -29.03
C HIS A 879 8.22 -10.39 -28.99
N LEU A 880 7.67 -9.22 -28.67
CA LEU A 880 8.42 -7.95 -28.62
C LEU A 880 8.79 -7.62 -27.17
N PRO A 881 10.01 -7.90 -26.69
CA PRO A 881 10.40 -7.51 -25.34
C PRO A 881 10.56 -5.99 -25.20
N SER A 882 10.50 -5.49 -23.97
CA SER A 882 10.59 -4.05 -23.67
C SER A 882 12.04 -3.52 -23.66
N PHE A 883 12.80 -3.74 -24.73
CA PHE A 883 14.15 -3.19 -24.93
C PHE A 883 14.54 -3.12 -26.42
N GLY A 884 15.55 -2.30 -26.73
CA GLY A 884 16.25 -2.30 -28.02
C GLY A 884 15.35 -1.98 -29.22
N PRO A 885 15.56 -2.62 -30.38
CA PRO A 885 14.71 -2.40 -31.56
C PRO A 885 13.27 -2.86 -31.34
N TYR A 886 13.04 -3.84 -30.47
CA TYR A 886 11.71 -4.34 -30.14
C TYR A 886 10.88 -3.29 -29.40
N MET A 887 11.50 -2.53 -28.49
CA MET A 887 10.82 -1.40 -27.82
C MET A 887 10.38 -0.35 -28.83
N ALA A 888 11.23 0.01 -29.80
CA ALA A 888 10.88 0.98 -30.83
C ALA A 888 9.67 0.50 -31.68
N GLN A 889 9.62 -0.79 -32.01
CA GLN A 889 8.47 -1.38 -32.70
C GLN A 889 7.20 -1.37 -31.83
N ARG A 890 7.30 -1.65 -30.52
CA ARG A 890 6.16 -1.53 -29.60
C ARG A 890 5.64 -0.10 -29.56
N GLU A 891 6.53 0.87 -29.42
CA GLU A 891 6.20 2.29 -29.40
C GLU A 891 5.51 2.74 -30.69
N GLU A 892 5.97 2.28 -31.86
CA GLU A 892 5.34 2.56 -33.16
C GLU A 892 3.92 1.96 -33.25
N ILE A 893 3.73 0.71 -32.82
CA ILE A 893 2.41 0.06 -32.78
C ILE A 893 1.45 0.81 -31.85
N ILE A 894 1.93 1.19 -30.66
CA ILE A 894 1.14 1.94 -29.67
C ILE A 894 0.76 3.32 -30.21
N ALA A 895 1.68 4.04 -30.85
CA ALA A 895 1.39 5.33 -31.46
C ALA A 895 0.32 5.22 -32.55
N LYS A 896 0.45 4.25 -33.45
CA LYS A 896 -0.53 4.01 -34.52
C LYS A 896 -1.91 3.64 -33.97
N HIS A 897 -1.95 2.86 -32.89
CA HIS A 897 -3.19 2.53 -32.19
C HIS A 897 -3.86 3.80 -31.67
N HIS A 898 -3.13 4.64 -30.92
CA HIS A 898 -3.69 5.89 -30.36
C HIS A 898 -4.13 6.90 -31.42
N GLU A 899 -3.39 7.03 -32.53
CA GLU A 899 -3.77 7.91 -33.64
C GLU A 899 -5.13 7.56 -34.23
N THR A 900 -5.43 6.26 -34.35
CA THR A 900 -6.65 5.73 -34.96
C THR A 900 -7.80 5.54 -33.96
N SER A 901 -7.51 5.48 -32.65
CA SER A 901 -8.51 5.33 -31.59
C SER A 901 -9.36 6.59 -31.38
N GLU A 902 -10.64 6.38 -31.04
CA GLU A 902 -11.55 7.41 -30.54
C GLU A 902 -11.47 7.45 -29.01
N ILE A 903 -10.89 8.53 -28.45
CA ILE A 903 -10.58 8.62 -27.01
C ILE A 903 -11.85 8.54 -26.16
N LEU A 904 -12.91 9.23 -26.57
CA LEU A 904 -14.20 9.31 -25.88
C LEU A 904 -15.21 8.23 -26.33
N ALA A 905 -14.74 7.14 -26.95
CA ALA A 905 -15.60 6.01 -27.29
C ALA A 905 -16.21 5.38 -26.02
N GLU A 906 -17.40 4.79 -26.15
CA GLU A 906 -18.12 4.16 -25.01
C GLU A 906 -17.28 3.09 -24.32
N GLN A 907 -16.47 2.31 -25.06
CA GLN A 907 -15.59 1.29 -24.47
C GLN A 907 -14.49 1.85 -23.55
N ASN A 908 -14.17 3.15 -23.66
CA ASN A 908 -13.15 3.82 -22.85
C ASN A 908 -13.77 4.51 -21.63
N MET A 909 -15.10 4.48 -21.49
CA MET A 909 -15.76 5.02 -20.30
C MET A 909 -15.34 4.23 -19.07
N PRO A 910 -14.97 4.92 -17.98
CA PRO A 910 -14.61 4.23 -16.75
C PRO A 910 -15.81 3.46 -16.22
N GLN A 911 -15.55 2.31 -15.61
CA GLN A 911 -16.62 1.58 -14.95
C GLN A 911 -17.24 2.42 -13.82
N PRO A 912 -18.57 2.42 -13.69
CA PRO A 912 -19.24 3.14 -12.63
C PRO A 912 -18.83 2.59 -11.25
N GLN A 913 -18.63 3.50 -10.31
CA GLN A 913 -18.28 3.19 -8.91
C GLN A 913 -19.52 3.03 -8.02
N ARG A 914 -20.70 3.38 -8.53
CA ARG A 914 -21.99 3.24 -7.87
C ARG A 914 -22.98 2.48 -8.77
N PRO A 915 -23.92 1.69 -8.21
CA PRO A 915 -24.09 1.40 -6.78
C PRO A 915 -22.85 0.69 -6.19
N ALA A 916 -22.54 0.99 -4.93
CA ALA A 916 -21.41 0.37 -4.25
C ALA A 916 -21.71 -1.12 -4.00
N ARG A 917 -20.66 -1.93 -3.82
CA ARG A 917 -20.85 -3.34 -3.48
C ARG A 917 -21.43 -3.48 -2.08
N VAL A 918 -22.39 -4.39 -1.95
CA VAL A 918 -23.01 -4.80 -0.68
C VAL A 918 -22.76 -6.29 -0.48
N PRO A 919 -22.66 -6.78 0.77
CA PRO A 919 -22.51 -8.21 1.05
C PRO A 919 -23.60 -9.05 0.38
N ASP A 920 -23.21 -10.03 -0.42
CA ASP A 920 -24.12 -11.01 -1.05
C ASP A 920 -24.56 -12.10 -0.05
N LYS A 921 -23.78 -12.26 1.02
CA LYS A 921 -23.97 -13.23 2.10
C LYS A 921 -23.49 -12.66 3.44
N PRO A 922 -23.82 -13.28 4.59
CA PRO A 922 -23.31 -12.82 5.89
C PRO A 922 -21.79 -12.78 5.92
N VAL A 923 -21.22 -11.71 6.50
CA VAL A 923 -19.77 -11.62 6.75
C VAL A 923 -19.38 -12.74 7.73
N PRO A 924 -18.39 -13.59 7.40
CA PRO A 924 -17.97 -14.67 8.28
C PRO A 924 -17.47 -14.15 9.64
N SER A 925 -17.90 -14.80 10.72
CA SER A 925 -17.32 -14.60 12.04
C SER A 925 -15.96 -15.29 12.15
N LEU A 926 -15.20 -15.01 13.21
CA LEU A 926 -13.98 -15.76 13.49
C LEU A 926 -14.25 -17.26 13.70
N GLN A 927 -15.37 -17.60 14.35
CA GLN A 927 -15.74 -19.00 14.57
C GLN A 927 -15.96 -19.75 13.25
N ASP A 928 -16.46 -19.06 12.22
CA ASP A 928 -16.71 -19.66 10.91
C ASP A 928 -15.42 -19.98 10.17
N VAL A 929 -14.32 -19.24 10.41
CA VAL A 929 -13.04 -19.41 9.69
C VAL A 929 -12.06 -20.34 10.40
N ILE A 930 -12.21 -20.56 11.70
CA ILE A 930 -11.30 -21.42 12.46
C ILE A 930 -11.29 -22.84 11.91
N GLY A 931 -10.11 -23.33 11.54
CA GLY A 931 -9.90 -24.71 11.07
C GLY A 931 -10.32 -24.97 9.62
N ARG A 932 -10.72 -23.96 8.83
CA ARG A 932 -11.15 -24.14 7.43
C ARG A 932 -10.12 -24.83 6.53
N ALA A 933 -8.82 -24.68 6.81
CA ALA A 933 -7.77 -25.30 6.01
C ALA A 933 -7.45 -26.76 6.42
N LEU A 934 -8.04 -27.29 7.50
CA LEU A 934 -7.63 -28.61 8.01
C LEU A 934 -7.96 -29.76 7.06
N SER A 935 -9.05 -29.64 6.29
CA SER A 935 -9.47 -30.67 5.33
C SER A 935 -8.55 -30.78 4.12
N THR A 936 -7.78 -29.73 3.81
CA THR A 936 -6.84 -29.71 2.68
C THR A 936 -5.44 -30.21 3.06
N ILE A 937 -5.16 -30.38 4.36
CA ILE A 937 -3.87 -30.84 4.87
C ILE A 937 -3.93 -32.34 5.11
N THR A 938 -3.21 -33.12 4.30
CA THR A 938 -3.20 -34.58 4.40
C THR A 938 -1.81 -35.20 4.19
N SER A 939 -1.70 -36.52 4.35
CA SER A 939 -0.51 -37.31 4.03
C SER A 939 -0.25 -37.35 2.53
N TYR A 940 1.02 -37.43 2.14
CA TYR A 940 1.44 -37.49 0.73
C TYR A 940 0.71 -38.54 -0.11
N SER A 941 0.42 -39.73 0.45
CA SER A 941 -0.25 -40.83 -0.27
C SER A 941 -1.69 -40.53 -0.70
N GLN A 942 -2.31 -39.48 -0.16
CA GLN A 942 -3.66 -39.04 -0.51
C GLN A 942 -3.66 -37.92 -1.58
N LEU A 943 -2.49 -37.39 -1.95
CA LEU A 943 -2.38 -36.41 -3.02
C LEU A 943 -2.52 -37.09 -4.39
N ASP A 944 -3.36 -36.55 -5.27
CA ASP A 944 -3.59 -37.14 -6.59
C ASP A 944 -2.39 -36.90 -7.51
N ASN A 945 -1.53 -37.90 -7.64
CA ASN A 945 -0.37 -37.86 -8.52
C ASN A 945 -0.70 -37.93 -10.03
N LYS A 946 -1.97 -38.03 -10.40
CA LYS A 946 -2.44 -37.97 -11.80
C LYS A 946 -2.80 -36.55 -12.23
N GLN A 947 -3.15 -35.67 -11.28
CA GLN A 947 -3.48 -34.27 -11.54
C GLN A 947 -2.21 -33.40 -11.52
N GLN A 948 -1.37 -33.58 -12.54
CA GLN A 948 -0.12 -32.83 -12.69
C GLN A 948 -0.35 -31.45 -13.31
N ALA A 949 0.57 -30.52 -13.04
CA ALA A 949 0.57 -29.18 -13.61
C ALA A 949 1.85 -28.93 -14.43
N VAL A 950 1.86 -27.86 -15.23
CA VAL A 950 3.05 -27.33 -15.91
C VAL A 950 3.10 -25.82 -15.75
N ALA A 951 4.30 -25.25 -15.84
CA ALA A 951 4.48 -23.82 -15.79
C ALA A 951 4.08 -23.16 -17.12
N LEU A 952 3.42 -22.02 -17.05
CA LEU A 952 3.10 -21.15 -18.19
C LEU A 952 3.63 -19.75 -17.91
N ILE A 953 4.39 -19.17 -18.83
CA ILE A 953 4.98 -17.83 -18.69
C ILE A 953 4.17 -16.83 -19.51
N ASP A 954 3.78 -15.73 -18.89
CA ASP A 954 3.26 -14.56 -19.60
C ASP A 954 4.42 -13.68 -20.08
N GLU A 955 4.64 -13.66 -21.40
CA GLU A 955 5.72 -12.90 -22.03
C GLU A 955 5.59 -11.39 -21.83
N GLU A 956 4.37 -10.85 -21.71
CA GLU A 956 4.14 -9.41 -21.55
C GLU A 956 4.49 -8.93 -20.14
N MET A 957 4.50 -9.83 -19.16
CA MET A 957 4.96 -9.55 -17.79
C MET A 957 6.44 -9.85 -17.58
N CYS A 958 7.05 -10.62 -18.48
CA CYS A 958 8.44 -11.02 -18.39
C CYS A 958 9.38 -9.81 -18.44
N ILE A 959 10.43 -9.83 -17.60
CA ILE A 959 11.51 -8.83 -17.60
C ILE A 959 12.84 -9.40 -18.12
N ASN A 960 12.80 -10.56 -18.77
CA ASN A 960 13.90 -11.14 -19.54
C ASN A 960 15.15 -11.51 -18.70
N CYS A 961 14.97 -11.83 -17.41
CA CYS A 961 16.09 -12.09 -16.50
C CYS A 961 16.70 -13.50 -16.63
N GLY A 962 16.01 -14.45 -17.27
CA GLY A 962 16.47 -15.83 -17.42
C GLY A 962 16.54 -16.65 -16.12
N LYS A 963 16.03 -16.15 -14.98
CA LYS A 963 16.08 -16.91 -13.70
C LYS A 963 15.31 -18.23 -13.74
N CYS A 964 14.13 -18.24 -14.37
CA CYS A 964 13.37 -19.47 -14.59
C CYS A 964 14.18 -20.50 -15.38
N TYR A 965 14.83 -20.07 -16.47
CA TYR A 965 15.73 -20.88 -17.29
C TYR A 965 16.91 -21.44 -16.48
N MET A 966 17.68 -20.58 -15.79
CA MET A 966 18.82 -21.02 -14.96
C MET A 966 18.41 -22.04 -13.89
N THR A 967 17.32 -21.77 -13.16
CA THR A 967 16.84 -22.67 -12.11
C THR A 967 16.32 -23.99 -12.67
N CYS A 968 15.65 -24.00 -13.83
CA CYS A 968 15.23 -25.25 -14.46
C CYS A 968 16.43 -26.07 -14.98
N ASN A 969 17.52 -25.40 -15.36
CA ASN A 969 18.71 -26.07 -15.87
C ASN A 969 19.53 -26.71 -14.76
N ASP A 970 19.90 -25.94 -13.74
CA ASP A 970 20.87 -26.39 -12.72
C ASP A 970 20.16 -26.94 -11.46
N SER A 971 18.84 -26.93 -11.43
CA SER A 971 18.03 -27.44 -10.30
C SER A 971 16.72 -28.08 -10.75
N GLY A 972 16.60 -28.44 -12.03
CA GLY A 972 15.36 -28.96 -12.60
C GLY A 972 15.57 -29.96 -13.74
N TYR A 973 14.86 -29.75 -14.84
CA TYR A 973 14.64 -30.71 -15.92
C TYR A 973 15.00 -30.17 -17.31
N GLN A 974 15.74 -29.06 -17.39
CA GLN A 974 16.15 -28.42 -18.65
C GLN A 974 14.97 -28.21 -19.62
N ALA A 975 13.81 -27.83 -19.07
CA ALA A 975 12.52 -27.78 -19.77
C ALA A 975 12.08 -26.35 -20.13
N ILE A 976 13.04 -25.43 -20.21
CA ILE A 976 12.80 -24.03 -20.60
C ILE A 976 13.81 -23.68 -21.68
N THR A 977 13.35 -23.23 -22.83
CA THR A 977 14.23 -22.57 -23.81
C THR A 977 14.35 -21.09 -23.49
N PHE A 978 15.49 -20.48 -23.83
CA PHE A 978 15.72 -19.06 -23.61
C PHE A 978 16.28 -18.46 -24.90
N ASP A 979 15.51 -17.58 -25.53
CA ASP A 979 15.86 -17.03 -26.83
C ASP A 979 17.05 -16.06 -26.74
N ALA A 980 18.03 -16.21 -27.62
CA ALA A 980 19.30 -15.47 -27.57
C ALA A 980 19.18 -14.00 -27.97
N GLU A 981 18.12 -13.61 -28.66
CA GLU A 981 17.94 -12.26 -29.20
C GLU A 981 16.92 -11.45 -28.39
N THR A 982 15.79 -12.06 -28.04
CA THR A 982 14.70 -11.45 -27.29
C THR A 982 14.81 -11.67 -25.78
N HIS A 983 15.61 -12.66 -25.34
CA HIS A 983 15.66 -13.10 -23.95
C HIS A 983 14.27 -13.43 -23.38
N LEU A 984 13.37 -13.97 -24.22
CA LEU A 984 12.09 -14.50 -23.78
C LEU A 984 12.24 -16.00 -23.46
N PRO A 985 11.80 -16.44 -22.27
CA PRO A 985 11.77 -17.86 -21.91
C PRO A 985 10.50 -18.55 -22.40
N HIS A 986 10.61 -19.81 -22.82
CA HIS A 986 9.46 -20.63 -23.20
C HIS A 986 9.54 -22.01 -22.53
N VAL A 987 8.44 -22.45 -21.90
CA VAL A 987 8.36 -23.74 -21.20
C VAL A 987 8.01 -24.84 -22.20
N THR A 988 8.78 -25.93 -22.21
CA THR A 988 8.57 -27.07 -23.12
C THR A 988 7.71 -28.16 -22.48
N ASP A 989 7.27 -29.14 -23.28
CA ASP A 989 6.49 -30.31 -22.82
C ASP A 989 7.24 -31.21 -21.82
N ASP A 990 8.57 -31.05 -21.72
CA ASP A 990 9.42 -31.72 -20.75
C ASP A 990 9.24 -31.21 -19.30
N CYS A 991 8.47 -30.12 -19.13
CA CYS A 991 8.16 -29.56 -17.82
C CYS A 991 7.50 -30.63 -16.93
N THR A 992 7.94 -30.72 -15.68
CA THR A 992 7.41 -31.69 -14.70
C THR A 992 6.49 -31.07 -13.68
N GLY A 993 6.24 -29.75 -13.75
CA GLY A 993 5.41 -29.07 -12.78
C GLY A 993 6.05 -28.85 -11.41
N CYS A 994 7.39 -28.87 -11.30
CA CYS A 994 8.07 -28.74 -10.00
C CYS A 994 7.98 -27.35 -9.35
N THR A 995 7.44 -26.35 -10.06
CA THR A 995 7.16 -24.99 -9.57
C THR A 995 8.38 -24.12 -9.25
N LEU A 996 9.62 -24.64 -9.29
CA LEU A 996 10.81 -23.85 -8.95
C LEU A 996 10.97 -22.57 -9.79
N CYS A 997 10.61 -22.60 -11.08
CA CYS A 997 10.67 -21.43 -11.95
C CYS A 997 9.72 -20.30 -11.48
N VAL A 998 8.51 -20.65 -11.01
CA VAL A 998 7.54 -19.71 -10.42
C VAL A 998 8.14 -19.11 -9.16
N SER A 999 8.66 -19.95 -8.26
CA SER A 999 9.19 -19.53 -6.95
C SER A 999 10.38 -18.57 -7.01
N VAL A 1000 11.14 -18.56 -8.11
CA VAL A 1000 12.29 -17.65 -8.30
C VAL A 1000 11.99 -16.48 -9.23
N CYS A 1001 10.79 -16.43 -9.83
CA CYS A 1001 10.41 -15.35 -10.73
C CYS A 1001 10.32 -14.04 -9.94
N PRO A 1002 10.97 -12.95 -10.41
CA PRO A 1002 10.92 -11.67 -9.70
C PRO A 1002 9.60 -10.92 -9.91
N ILE A 1003 8.71 -11.37 -10.80
CA ILE A 1003 7.44 -10.73 -11.13
C ILE A 1003 6.30 -11.64 -10.66
N ILE A 1004 5.46 -11.13 -9.75
CA ILE A 1004 4.28 -11.84 -9.22
C ILE A 1004 3.40 -12.25 -10.41
N ASP A 1005 2.97 -13.51 -10.40
CA ASP A 1005 2.09 -14.14 -11.39
C ASP A 1005 2.52 -14.11 -12.87
N CYS A 1006 3.74 -13.66 -13.17
CA CYS A 1006 4.30 -13.77 -14.52
C CYS A 1006 4.46 -15.25 -14.96
N ILE A 1007 4.60 -16.17 -14.01
CA ILE A 1007 4.58 -17.60 -14.27
C ILE A 1007 3.47 -18.23 -13.42
N GLN A 1008 2.56 -18.95 -14.07
CA GLN A 1008 1.45 -19.64 -13.41
C GLN A 1008 1.58 -21.15 -13.59
N MET A 1009 1.01 -21.92 -12.65
CA MET A 1009 0.89 -23.37 -12.79
C MET A 1009 -0.47 -23.70 -13.38
N VAL A 1010 -0.49 -24.35 -14.54
CA VAL A 1010 -1.73 -24.72 -15.24
C VAL A 1010 -1.85 -26.25 -15.32
N PRO A 1011 -3.06 -26.82 -15.38
CA PRO A 1011 -3.25 -28.26 -15.54
C PRO A 1011 -2.50 -28.80 -16.77
N ARG A 1012 -1.81 -29.93 -16.61
CA ARG A 1012 -1.08 -30.58 -17.72
C ARG A 1012 -2.08 -31.19 -18.70
N SER A 1013 -1.99 -30.83 -19.98
CA SER A 1013 -2.87 -31.33 -21.04
C SER A 1013 -2.42 -32.67 -21.64
N ILE A 1014 -1.13 -33.02 -21.51
CA ILE A 1014 -0.55 -34.27 -22.00
C ILE A 1014 -0.29 -35.27 -20.85
N PRO A 1015 -0.35 -36.59 -21.08
CA PRO A 1015 -0.06 -37.57 -20.03
C PRO A 1015 1.30 -37.32 -19.36
N TYR A 1016 1.34 -37.38 -18.03
CA TYR A 1016 2.59 -37.30 -17.30
C TYR A 1016 3.25 -38.68 -17.24
N ILE A 1017 4.46 -38.77 -17.80
CA ILE A 1017 5.29 -39.97 -17.73
C ILE A 1017 6.56 -39.60 -16.95
N PRO A 1018 6.73 -40.12 -15.72
CA PRO A 1018 7.92 -39.83 -14.93
C PRO A 1018 9.19 -40.28 -15.65
N LYS A 1019 10.18 -39.39 -15.74
CA LYS A 1019 11.49 -39.70 -16.34
C LYS A 1019 12.26 -40.67 -15.43
N ARG A 1020 12.38 -41.94 -15.84
CA ARG A 1020 13.05 -42.99 -15.05
C ARG A 1020 14.55 -43.12 -15.29
N GLY A 1021 15.10 -42.41 -16.29
CA GLY A 1021 16.50 -42.50 -16.71
C GLY A 1021 16.84 -43.77 -17.48
N ILE A 1022 16.49 -44.94 -16.92
CA ILE A 1022 16.57 -46.26 -17.56
C ILE A 1022 15.20 -46.94 -17.58
N PRO A 1023 14.91 -47.84 -18.54
CA PRO A 1023 13.68 -48.65 -18.52
C PRO A 1023 13.57 -49.47 -17.23
N LEU A 1024 12.35 -49.63 -16.73
CA LEU A 1024 12.08 -50.53 -15.60
C LEU A 1024 12.27 -51.99 -16.06
N ALA A 1025 12.94 -52.81 -15.24
CA ALA A 1025 13.26 -54.20 -15.58
C ALA A 1025 12.01 -55.11 -15.72
N MET A 1026 10.87 -54.71 -15.13
CA MET A 1026 9.55 -55.31 -15.31
C MET A 1026 8.51 -54.20 -15.26
N GLU A 1027 7.50 -54.23 -16.14
CA GLU A 1027 6.32 -53.37 -15.99
C GLU A 1027 5.59 -53.74 -14.68
N PRO A 1028 5.16 -52.75 -13.86
CA PRO A 1028 4.35 -53.05 -12.68
C PRO A 1028 3.04 -53.69 -13.14
N GLN A 1029 2.81 -54.97 -12.81
CA GLN A 1029 1.49 -55.57 -12.99
C GLN A 1029 0.48 -54.76 -12.17
N ALA A 1030 -0.61 -54.32 -12.82
CA ALA A 1030 -1.72 -53.67 -12.15
C ALA A 1030 -2.23 -54.58 -11.01
N PRO A 1031 -2.48 -54.06 -9.80
CA PRO A 1031 -2.99 -54.90 -8.72
C PRO A 1031 -4.42 -55.33 -9.05
N SER A 1032 -4.59 -56.56 -9.55
CA SER A 1032 -5.86 -57.27 -9.52
C SER A 1032 -6.17 -57.58 -8.04
N ARG A 1033 -6.91 -56.72 -7.35
CA ARG A 1033 -7.53 -57.11 -6.08
C ARG A 1033 -8.68 -58.08 -6.39
N PRO A 1034 -8.68 -59.32 -5.89
CA PRO A 1034 -9.92 -60.05 -5.72
C PRO A 1034 -10.70 -59.40 -4.58
N ILE A 1035 -11.97 -59.10 -4.83
CA ILE A 1035 -12.95 -58.76 -3.80
C ILE A 1035 -13.07 -59.99 -2.88
N PRO A 1036 -12.85 -59.88 -1.56
CA PRO A 1036 -13.15 -60.98 -0.66
C PRO A 1036 -14.67 -61.07 -0.53
N THR A 1037 -15.27 -62.12 -1.08
CA THR A 1037 -16.63 -62.54 -0.75
C THR A 1037 -16.68 -63.01 0.69
N HIS A 1038 -17.55 -62.40 1.49
CA HIS A 1038 -17.96 -62.91 2.80
C HIS A 1038 -18.74 -64.20 2.63
N ASP A 1039 -18.11 -65.33 2.97
CA ASP A 1039 -18.72 -66.59 3.42
C ASP A 1039 -17.61 -67.24 4.28
N GLY A 1040 -17.69 -67.40 5.60
CA GLY A 1040 -18.74 -68.05 6.35
C GLY A 1040 -18.28 -69.45 6.75
N VAL A 1041 -17.49 -69.61 7.82
CA VAL A 1041 -17.34 -70.91 8.51
C VAL A 1041 -17.14 -70.73 10.02
N ARG A 1042 -17.98 -71.46 10.76
CA ARG A 1042 -18.09 -71.68 12.20
C ARG A 1042 -17.10 -72.74 12.71
N VAL A 1043 -16.76 -72.66 14.01
CA VAL A 1043 -16.43 -73.76 14.97
C VAL A 1043 -15.01 -74.37 14.77
N ASN A 1044 -14.15 -74.52 15.78
CA ASN A 1044 -14.28 -74.71 17.24
C ASN A 1044 -13.64 -73.61 18.09
#